data_AF-A0A0F9L5I8-F1
#
_entry.id   AF-A0A0F9L5I8-F1
#
_cell.length_a   1.000
_cell.length_b   1.000
_cell.length_c   1.000
_cell.angle_alpha   90.00
_cell.angle_beta   90.00
_cell.angle_gamma   90.00
#
_symmetry.space_group_name_H-M   'P 1'
#
loop_
_entity.id
_entity.type
_entity.pdbx_description
1 polymer ?
#
loop_
_entity_poly.entity_id
_entity_poly.type
_entity_poly.pdbx_seq_one_letter_code
_entity_poly.pdbx_strand_id
1 'polypeptide(L)'
;MKVISNILGRFGYTKRSTTSNPAQWFIDWVHGGEPTASGKNVNEQSALKYTPFWAAVRVITGAIASLPFIVYRRNAGGGKNRVMTHRTYGLLHDRPNEYMDALTFIETRQAHALTYGNGYAEIQRDGAGRPIALWPLLPDKTFRRISDKGLSYYEIRLTKGGSVYLPDYNVLHIKGLGFDGYTGYNVVSYHKEAIGYGMAVKEYGARFFGNNASPGGVLEHPKVLSDSARENIKKSWEAAHKGLSQAHRMQIFEEGMKWVQTGVDPEHAQALEVQKYTVDDCSRIFNIPPHKIGSLERATFCLPADVQIYTESGSKSISKIEIGEKVWSLNKNNQWVLSPVLKSRCTGTDDILNIRTTNRIIRANAKHRILVRRKYNSPKPGKGGYQWNEWRNEYIPAGELKIGDVMVSSERLPDLGLMQIGERVLDKHFMEFCGLLLGDGNINIKNGYITIARANNACYMDYYRNSIKQLFVSYDGGNGRNNNIGVLTKSVRLQESDRNTRFSSILASRELDEFGLSGNARTKRVPEWVFQTSIKNRLSFLRGFLDADGSVDKNGRISFSSCNEKMLSQIRYLCIGCGVSVTNMRCQEGITRLPNGKLQSYKQYCFTCSNPADNRKISSNDSRYIKRLAEGKSFDKKGISIILSNLPGLFLNATSIASNLLVVPIVTEFLIVLTPSRIFINAPRDSTSPEELLS
;
A
#
# COMPACT_ATOMS: atom_id res chain seq x y z
N MET A 1 -61.39 -7.21 -8.64
CA MET A 1 -61.05 -8.50 -8.00
C MET A 1 -60.64 -8.43 -6.51
N LYS A 2 -60.06 -7.32 -5.99
CA LYS A 2 -59.64 -7.25 -4.56
C LYS A 2 -60.77 -7.08 -3.53
N VAL A 3 -61.92 -6.56 -3.94
CA VAL A 3 -63.09 -6.42 -3.05
C VAL A 3 -63.77 -7.77 -2.82
N ILE A 4 -63.85 -8.60 -3.87
CA ILE A 4 -64.41 -9.96 -3.81
C ILE A 4 -63.52 -10.89 -2.97
N SER A 5 -62.19 -10.74 -3.00
CA SER A 5 -61.28 -11.55 -2.18
C SER A 5 -61.39 -11.24 -0.68
N ASN A 6 -61.67 -9.98 -0.30
CA ASN A 6 -61.84 -9.61 1.11
C ASN A 6 -63.19 -10.07 1.67
N ILE A 7 -64.23 -10.17 0.82
CA ILE A 7 -65.54 -10.71 1.22
C ILE A 7 -65.47 -12.24 1.35
N LEU A 8 -64.77 -12.93 0.45
CA LEU A 8 -64.57 -14.38 0.51
C LEU A 8 -63.68 -14.83 1.68
N GLY A 9 -62.74 -13.97 2.12
CA GLY A 9 -61.93 -14.22 3.32
C GLY A 9 -62.73 -14.18 4.63
N ARG A 10 -63.85 -13.45 4.67
CA ARG A 10 -64.76 -13.40 5.84
C ARG A 10 -65.69 -14.62 5.95
N PHE A 11 -65.82 -15.40 4.89
CA PHE A 11 -66.65 -16.62 4.83
C PHE A 11 -65.85 -17.94 4.89
N GLY A 12 -64.62 -17.92 5.41
CA GLY A 12 -63.92 -19.15 5.81
C GLY A 12 -63.37 -20.04 4.68
N TYR A 13 -63.30 -19.57 3.43
CA TYR A 13 -62.65 -20.31 2.36
C TYR A 13 -61.15 -20.04 2.32
N THR A 14 -60.39 -20.78 3.13
CA THR A 14 -58.93 -20.89 2.97
C THR A 14 -58.61 -21.83 1.80
N LYS A 15 -57.77 -21.38 0.85
CA LYS A 15 -57.27 -22.24 -0.23
C LYS A 15 -56.48 -23.40 0.39
N ARG A 16 -57.01 -24.62 0.29
CA ARG A 16 -56.30 -25.84 0.70
C ARG A 16 -55.06 -26.06 -0.17
N SER A 17 -53.91 -26.30 0.46
CA SER A 17 -52.68 -26.73 -0.21
C SER A 17 -52.89 -28.09 -0.87
N THR A 18 -52.55 -28.20 -2.14
CA THR A 18 -52.60 -29.45 -2.92
C THR A 18 -51.18 -29.98 -3.13
N THR A 19 -51.03 -31.29 -3.36
CA THR A 19 -49.73 -31.96 -3.57
C THR A 19 -48.92 -31.39 -4.74
N SER A 20 -49.60 -30.74 -5.70
CA SER A 20 -48.99 -30.05 -6.85
C SER A 20 -48.50 -28.63 -6.56
N ASN A 21 -48.84 -28.05 -5.41
CA ASN A 21 -48.36 -26.73 -4.98
C ASN A 21 -48.28 -26.65 -3.44
N PRO A 22 -47.29 -27.33 -2.83
CA PRO A 22 -47.13 -27.38 -1.38
C PRO A 22 -46.83 -25.99 -0.82
N ALA A 23 -47.33 -25.74 0.40
CA ALA A 23 -47.10 -24.47 1.08
C ALA A 23 -45.61 -24.26 1.40
N GLN A 24 -45.14 -23.01 1.33
CA GLN A 24 -43.72 -22.65 1.49
C GLN A 24 -43.11 -23.19 2.80
N TRP A 25 -43.87 -23.16 3.91
CA TRP A 25 -43.44 -23.73 5.19
C TRP A 25 -43.15 -25.24 5.14
N PHE A 26 -43.85 -25.99 4.27
CA PHE A 26 -43.64 -27.42 4.08
C PHE A 26 -42.39 -27.69 3.24
N ILE A 27 -42.14 -26.85 2.22
CA ILE A 27 -40.90 -26.88 1.42
C ILE A 27 -39.69 -26.55 2.30
N ASP A 28 -39.80 -25.52 3.13
CA ASP A 28 -38.75 -25.09 4.06
C ASP A 28 -38.47 -26.16 5.14
N TRP A 29 -39.52 -26.87 5.58
CA TRP A 29 -39.41 -28.01 6.49
C TRP A 29 -38.77 -29.25 5.85
N VAL A 30 -39.12 -29.57 4.59
CA VAL A 30 -38.55 -30.73 3.85
C VAL A 30 -37.09 -30.49 3.44
N HIS A 31 -36.68 -29.25 3.17
CA HIS A 31 -35.31 -28.92 2.72
C HIS A 31 -34.33 -28.55 3.84
N GLY A 32 -34.75 -28.62 5.11
CA GLY A 32 -33.85 -28.65 6.27
C GLY A 32 -32.98 -27.41 6.45
N GLY A 33 -33.60 -26.23 6.57
CA GLY A 33 -32.91 -25.00 6.96
C GLY A 33 -33.82 -24.09 7.78
N GLU A 34 -33.30 -23.49 8.85
CA GLU A 34 -34.05 -22.47 9.58
C GLU A 34 -34.08 -21.16 8.76
N PRO A 35 -35.25 -20.53 8.58
CA PRO A 35 -35.32 -19.25 7.89
C PRO A 35 -34.58 -18.19 8.72
N THR A 36 -33.77 -17.38 8.04
CA THR A 36 -33.12 -16.20 8.63
C THR A 36 -34.05 -14.99 8.58
N ALA A 37 -33.76 -13.95 9.36
CA ALA A 37 -34.52 -12.68 9.31
C ALA A 37 -34.48 -12.03 7.92
N SER A 38 -33.44 -12.32 7.12
CA SER A 38 -33.31 -11.89 5.72
C SER A 38 -34.17 -12.68 4.72
N GLY A 39 -34.89 -13.71 5.17
CA GLY A 39 -35.72 -14.59 4.32
C GLY A 39 -34.92 -15.61 3.50
N LYS A 40 -33.64 -15.83 3.82
CA LYS A 40 -32.81 -16.88 3.21
C LYS A 40 -32.76 -18.11 4.11
N ASN A 41 -32.95 -19.29 3.52
CA ASN A 41 -32.75 -20.56 4.22
C ASN A 41 -31.27 -20.92 4.21
N VAL A 42 -30.66 -20.98 5.39
CA VAL A 42 -29.24 -21.27 5.55
C VAL A 42 -29.05 -22.64 6.18
N ASN A 43 -28.31 -23.50 5.48
CA ASN A 43 -27.81 -24.79 5.96
C ASN A 43 -26.36 -24.95 5.48
N GLU A 44 -25.67 -26.02 5.88
CA GLU A 44 -24.24 -26.18 5.61
C GLU A 44 -23.93 -26.25 4.11
N GLN A 45 -24.84 -26.84 3.33
CA GLN A 45 -24.70 -26.89 1.88
C GLN A 45 -24.91 -25.52 1.23
N SER A 46 -25.88 -24.73 1.70
CA SER A 46 -26.13 -23.39 1.15
C SER A 46 -25.09 -22.37 1.60
N ALA A 47 -24.55 -22.52 2.81
CA ALA A 47 -23.41 -21.75 3.31
C ALA A 47 -22.15 -21.99 2.46
N LEU A 48 -21.84 -23.23 2.07
CA LEU A 48 -20.72 -23.53 1.17
C LEU A 48 -20.89 -22.97 -0.25
N LYS A 49 -22.11 -22.65 -0.68
CA LYS A 49 -22.36 -21.92 -1.95
C LYS A 49 -22.07 -20.42 -1.83
N TYR A 50 -21.97 -19.88 -0.62
CA TYR A 50 -21.60 -18.49 -0.39
C TYR A 50 -20.08 -18.33 -0.51
N THR A 51 -19.64 -17.59 -1.52
CA THR A 51 -18.24 -17.52 -1.96
C THR A 51 -17.23 -17.14 -0.87
N PRO A 52 -17.49 -16.13 -0.01
CA PRO A 52 -16.56 -15.78 1.09
C PRO A 52 -16.43 -16.90 2.13
N PHE A 53 -17.54 -17.60 2.43
CA PHE A 53 -17.55 -18.73 3.37
C PHE A 53 -16.78 -19.92 2.81
N TRP A 54 -16.99 -20.27 1.54
CA TRP A 54 -16.21 -21.31 0.85
C TRP A 54 -14.71 -20.99 0.85
N ALA A 55 -14.33 -19.76 0.50
CA ALA A 55 -12.94 -19.33 0.48
C ALA A 55 -12.29 -19.45 1.87
N ALA A 56 -13.01 -19.05 2.92
CA ALA A 56 -12.53 -19.15 4.29
C ALA A 56 -12.25 -20.59 4.71
N VAL A 57 -13.22 -21.50 4.50
CA VAL A 57 -13.08 -22.92 4.82
C VAL A 57 -11.92 -23.53 4.02
N ARG A 58 -11.86 -23.28 2.71
CA ARG A 58 -10.81 -23.83 1.84
C ARG A 58 -9.40 -23.37 2.24
N VAL A 59 -9.22 -22.10 2.61
CA VAL A 59 -7.91 -21.57 3.01
C VAL A 59 -7.41 -22.23 4.29
N ILE A 60 -8.29 -22.41 5.29
CA ILE A 60 -7.89 -23.03 6.57
C ILE A 60 -7.63 -24.52 6.38
N THR A 61 -8.56 -25.22 5.73
CA THR A 61 -8.49 -26.68 5.54
C THR A 61 -7.28 -27.07 4.69
N GLY A 62 -7.04 -26.38 3.57
CA GLY A 62 -5.85 -26.61 2.74
C GLY A 62 -4.53 -26.31 3.47
N ALA A 63 -4.50 -25.26 4.29
CA ALA A 63 -3.31 -24.96 5.09
C ALA A 63 -3.03 -26.05 6.15
N ILE A 64 -4.06 -26.51 6.85
CA ILE A 64 -3.91 -27.57 7.87
C ILE A 64 -3.56 -28.91 7.22
N ALA A 65 -4.20 -29.26 6.11
CA ALA A 65 -3.95 -30.50 5.39
C ALA A 65 -2.52 -30.57 4.81
N SER A 66 -1.91 -29.42 4.50
CA SER A 66 -0.52 -29.35 4.05
C SER A 66 0.52 -29.67 5.14
N LEU A 67 0.11 -29.76 6.41
CA LEU A 67 1.01 -30.05 7.53
C LEU A 67 1.06 -31.56 7.81
N PRO A 68 2.23 -32.22 7.68
CA PRO A 68 2.34 -33.65 7.90
C PRO A 68 2.25 -34.03 9.38
N PHE A 69 1.47 -35.07 9.71
CA PHE A 69 1.43 -35.64 11.05
C PHE A 69 2.58 -36.64 11.25
N ILE A 70 3.66 -36.15 11.89
CA ILE A 70 4.85 -36.95 12.16
C ILE A 70 4.78 -37.52 13.58
N VAL A 71 4.99 -38.83 13.71
CA VAL A 71 5.07 -39.52 15.02
C VAL A 71 6.45 -39.34 15.63
N TYR A 72 6.50 -38.95 16.91
CA TYR A 72 7.73 -38.77 17.68
C TYR A 72 7.74 -39.63 18.94
N ARG A 73 8.90 -40.20 19.29
CA ARG A 73 9.17 -40.83 20.59
C ARG A 73 9.99 -39.88 21.45
N ARG A 74 9.56 -39.66 22.69
CA ARG A 74 10.33 -38.90 23.69
C ARG A 74 11.43 -39.79 24.26
N ASN A 75 12.66 -39.29 24.29
CA ASN A 75 13.79 -39.97 24.89
C ASN A 75 13.86 -39.64 26.38
N ALA A 76 14.43 -40.54 27.18
CA ALA A 76 14.56 -40.37 28.63
C ALA A 76 15.34 -39.09 29.03
N GLY A 77 16.23 -38.59 28.16
CA GLY A 77 17.01 -37.36 28.37
C GLY A 77 16.39 -36.07 27.80
N GLY A 78 15.08 -36.02 27.52
CA GLY A 78 14.38 -34.80 27.10
C GLY A 78 14.37 -34.48 25.60
N GLY A 79 15.01 -35.31 24.76
CA GLY A 79 14.95 -35.21 23.29
C GLY A 79 13.71 -35.88 22.65
N LYS A 80 13.46 -35.61 21.36
CA LYS A 80 12.39 -36.26 20.57
C LYS A 80 12.95 -36.77 19.23
N ASN A 81 12.76 -38.06 18.95
CA ASN A 81 13.15 -38.68 17.69
C ASN A 81 11.92 -39.03 16.85
N ARG A 82 12.01 -38.82 15.53
CA ARG A 82 10.96 -39.24 14.58
C ARG A 82 10.90 -40.77 14.51
N VAL A 83 9.70 -41.33 14.52
CA VAL A 83 9.47 -42.78 14.46
C VAL A 83 8.59 -43.11 13.26
N MET A 84 9.22 -43.46 12.15
CA MET A 84 8.54 -43.87 10.91
C MET A 84 8.00 -45.31 10.99
N THR A 85 8.60 -46.15 11.84
CA THR A 85 8.20 -47.56 12.00
C THR A 85 6.92 -47.74 12.84
N HIS A 86 6.38 -46.67 13.43
CA HIS A 86 5.17 -46.75 14.22
C HIS A 86 3.95 -46.96 13.31
N ARG A 87 3.07 -47.91 13.64
CA ARG A 87 1.91 -48.26 12.78
C ARG A 87 0.99 -47.08 12.46
N THR A 88 0.81 -46.15 13.40
CA THR A 88 -0.01 -44.95 13.18
C THR A 88 0.66 -43.91 12.28
N TYR A 89 1.97 -44.02 12.01
CA TYR A 89 2.67 -43.14 11.10
C TYR A 89 2.05 -43.26 9.71
N GLY A 90 1.99 -44.47 9.16
CA GLY A 90 1.38 -44.70 7.85
C GLY A 90 -0.08 -44.24 7.76
N LEU A 91 -0.86 -44.45 8.83
CA LEU A 91 -2.28 -44.03 8.87
C LEU A 91 -2.49 -42.52 8.89
N LEU A 92 -1.63 -41.76 9.58
CA LEU A 92 -1.78 -40.31 9.73
C LEU A 92 -0.97 -39.50 8.72
N HIS A 93 0.12 -40.07 8.20
CA HIS A 93 1.04 -39.40 7.27
C HIS A 93 0.79 -39.79 5.81
N ASP A 94 0.61 -41.08 5.51
CA ASP A 94 0.55 -41.57 4.13
C ASP A 94 -0.90 -41.77 3.66
N ARG A 95 -1.59 -42.74 4.27
CA ARG A 95 -2.89 -43.22 3.79
C ARG A 95 -3.74 -43.77 4.95
N PRO A 96 -4.80 -43.05 5.38
CA PRO A 96 -5.66 -43.45 6.49
C PRO A 96 -6.59 -44.61 6.15
N ASN A 97 -6.99 -44.78 4.89
CA ASN A 97 -7.84 -45.87 4.43
C ASN A 97 -7.61 -46.16 2.94
N GLU A 98 -8.31 -47.15 2.40
CA GLU A 98 -8.10 -47.59 1.02
C GLU A 98 -8.56 -46.57 -0.05
N TYR A 99 -9.37 -45.57 0.28
CA TYR A 99 -9.99 -44.69 -0.71
C TYR A 99 -9.45 -43.25 -0.72
N MET A 100 -8.69 -42.84 0.30
CA MET A 100 -8.17 -41.46 0.39
C MET A 100 -6.77 -41.40 1.00
N ASP A 101 -6.02 -40.37 0.63
CA ASP A 101 -4.73 -40.03 1.22
C ASP A 101 -4.89 -39.26 2.54
N ALA A 102 -3.79 -39.10 3.28
CA ALA A 102 -3.81 -38.37 4.55
C ALA A 102 -4.25 -36.91 4.38
N LEU A 103 -3.84 -36.26 3.28
CA LEU A 103 -4.18 -34.87 2.99
C LEU A 103 -5.69 -34.68 2.86
N THR A 104 -6.36 -35.47 2.01
CA THR A 104 -7.81 -35.41 1.81
C THR A 104 -8.56 -35.72 3.10
N PHE A 105 -8.08 -36.68 3.89
CA PHE A 105 -8.71 -37.04 5.16
C PHE A 105 -8.63 -35.91 6.20
N ILE A 106 -7.48 -35.24 6.31
CA ILE A 106 -7.30 -34.10 7.22
C ILE A 106 -8.16 -32.92 6.76
N GLU A 107 -8.13 -32.62 5.45
CA GLU A 107 -8.93 -31.55 4.84
C GLU A 107 -10.42 -31.75 5.11
N THR A 108 -10.93 -32.96 4.84
CA THR A 108 -12.35 -33.31 5.02
C THR A 108 -12.79 -33.18 6.47
N ARG A 109 -12.03 -33.73 7.43
CA ARG A 109 -12.41 -33.64 8.85
C ARG A 109 -12.30 -32.23 9.39
N GLN A 110 -11.32 -31.47 8.95
CA GLN A 110 -11.19 -30.07 9.32
C GLN A 110 -12.35 -29.24 8.74
N ALA A 111 -12.79 -29.54 7.52
CA ALA A 111 -13.97 -28.91 6.93
C ALA A 111 -15.22 -29.22 7.76
N HIS A 112 -15.43 -30.49 8.14
CA HIS A 112 -16.52 -30.89 9.04
C HIS A 112 -16.51 -30.13 10.38
N ALA A 113 -15.32 -29.97 10.99
CA ALA A 113 -15.18 -29.20 12.23
C ALA A 113 -15.47 -27.70 12.05
N LEU A 114 -15.15 -27.11 10.88
CA LEU A 114 -15.39 -25.70 10.59
C LEU A 114 -16.81 -25.39 10.14
N THR A 115 -17.55 -26.35 9.59
CA THR A 115 -18.94 -26.16 9.17
C THR A 115 -19.92 -26.63 10.25
N TYR A 116 -19.91 -27.93 10.56
CA TYR A 116 -20.81 -28.58 11.52
C TYR A 116 -20.35 -28.47 12.97
N GLY A 117 -19.18 -27.86 13.23
CA GLY A 117 -18.58 -27.76 14.55
C GLY A 117 -17.86 -29.02 15.02
N ASN A 118 -18.01 -30.14 14.31
CA ASN A 118 -17.50 -31.44 14.74
C ASN A 118 -16.98 -32.25 13.55
N GLY A 119 -15.75 -32.75 13.65
CA GLY A 119 -15.16 -33.68 12.69
C GLY A 119 -15.00 -35.07 13.31
N TYR A 120 -15.58 -36.09 12.70
CA TYR A 120 -15.56 -37.46 13.21
C TYR A 120 -14.80 -38.40 12.29
N ALA A 121 -14.14 -39.41 12.87
CA ALA A 121 -13.68 -40.59 12.14
C ALA A 121 -13.80 -41.84 13.01
N GLU A 122 -14.27 -42.93 12.40
CA GLU A 122 -14.20 -44.26 13.01
C GLU A 122 -12.77 -44.79 12.93
N ILE A 123 -12.31 -45.34 14.05
CA ILE A 123 -11.04 -46.04 14.19
C ILE A 123 -11.33 -47.53 14.01
N GLN A 124 -11.04 -48.06 12.83
CA GLN A 124 -11.12 -49.49 12.60
C GLN A 124 -9.91 -50.16 13.25
N ARG A 125 -10.15 -51.21 14.04
CA ARG A 125 -9.12 -51.96 14.76
C ARG A 125 -9.11 -53.42 14.34
N ASP A 126 -7.95 -54.06 14.41
CA ASP A 126 -7.82 -55.51 14.24
C ASP A 126 -8.27 -56.28 15.49
N GLY A 127 -8.28 -57.62 15.42
CA GLY A 127 -8.65 -58.48 16.55
C GLY A 127 -7.73 -58.38 17.78
N ALA A 128 -6.57 -57.72 17.66
CA ALA A 128 -5.68 -57.39 18.76
C ALA A 128 -5.86 -55.95 19.29
N GLY A 129 -6.88 -55.23 18.81
CA GLY A 129 -7.21 -53.86 19.22
C GLY A 129 -6.33 -52.77 18.60
N ARG A 130 -5.50 -53.08 17.60
CA ARG A 130 -4.57 -52.13 16.95
C ARG A 130 -5.27 -51.39 15.81
N PRO A 131 -5.09 -50.07 15.66
CA PRO A 131 -5.73 -49.32 14.58
C PRO A 131 -5.17 -49.72 13.21
N ILE A 132 -6.06 -49.98 12.25
CA ILE A 132 -5.73 -50.39 10.88
C ILE A 132 -6.24 -49.42 9.82
N ALA A 133 -7.29 -48.65 10.12
CA ALA A 133 -7.83 -47.64 9.20
C ALA A 133 -8.59 -46.55 9.96
N LEU A 134 -8.72 -45.38 9.32
CA LEU A 134 -9.54 -44.27 9.78
C LEU A 134 -10.59 -43.93 8.71
N TRP A 135 -11.86 -44.00 9.07
CA TRP A 135 -12.99 -43.74 8.18
C TRP A 135 -13.67 -42.43 8.57
N PRO A 136 -13.67 -41.39 7.73
CA PRO A 136 -14.37 -40.15 8.07
C PRO A 136 -15.88 -40.42 8.18
N LEU A 137 -16.48 -39.97 9.28
CA LEU A 137 -17.92 -40.07 9.50
C LEU A 137 -18.57 -38.71 9.22
N LEU A 138 -19.77 -38.75 8.65
CA LEU A 138 -20.52 -37.55 8.33
C LEU A 138 -21.12 -36.93 9.62
N PRO A 139 -20.92 -35.63 9.90
CA PRO A 139 -21.38 -35.01 11.14
C PRO A 139 -22.90 -34.91 11.28
N ASP A 140 -23.63 -34.80 10.17
CA ASP A 140 -25.10 -34.75 10.13
C ASP A 140 -25.76 -36.08 10.56
N LYS A 141 -25.00 -37.17 10.50
CA LYS A 141 -25.45 -38.52 10.84
C LYS A 141 -24.84 -39.08 12.12
N THR A 142 -23.91 -38.36 12.74
CA THR A 142 -23.14 -38.84 13.89
C THR A 142 -23.48 -38.05 15.14
N PHE A 143 -24.06 -38.73 16.14
CA PHE A 143 -24.53 -38.11 17.38
C PHE A 143 -23.81 -38.73 18.57
N ARG A 144 -23.14 -37.89 19.37
CA ARG A 144 -22.62 -38.33 20.67
C ARG A 144 -23.77 -38.46 21.66
N ARG A 145 -23.86 -39.60 22.34
CA ARG A 145 -24.87 -39.91 23.35
C ARG A 145 -24.19 -40.38 24.64
N ILE A 146 -24.93 -40.28 25.74
CA ILE A 146 -24.54 -40.80 27.04
C ILE A 146 -25.66 -41.76 27.45
N SER A 147 -25.29 -43.01 27.77
CA SER A 147 -26.21 -44.01 28.30
C SER A 147 -26.64 -43.63 29.72
N ASP A 148 -27.77 -44.16 30.18
CA ASP A 148 -28.25 -44.00 31.57
C ASP A 148 -27.22 -44.42 32.62
N LYS A 149 -26.28 -45.32 32.25
CA LYS A 149 -25.15 -45.76 33.10
C LYS A 149 -23.92 -44.85 33.03
N GLY A 150 -23.99 -43.70 32.35
CA GLY A 150 -22.91 -42.73 32.21
C GLY A 150 -21.86 -43.05 31.13
N LEU A 151 -22.05 -44.12 30.35
CA LEU A 151 -21.13 -44.50 29.27
C LEU A 151 -21.39 -43.66 28.01
N SER A 152 -20.35 -43.01 27.47
CA SER A 152 -20.46 -42.30 26.19
C SER A 152 -20.31 -43.25 25.00
N TYR A 153 -21.13 -43.01 23.99
CA TYR A 153 -21.09 -43.72 22.71
C TYR A 153 -21.52 -42.80 21.58
N TYR A 154 -21.26 -43.21 20.35
CA TYR A 154 -21.66 -42.50 19.14
C TYR A 154 -22.73 -43.30 18.41
N GLU A 155 -23.85 -42.67 18.13
CA GLU A 155 -24.91 -43.19 17.27
C GLU A 155 -24.69 -42.66 15.84
N ILE A 156 -24.54 -43.57 14.89
CA ILE A 156 -24.38 -43.26 13.46
C ILE A 156 -25.63 -43.71 12.73
N ARG A 157 -26.36 -42.77 12.15
CA ARG A 157 -27.55 -43.07 11.35
C ARG A 157 -27.15 -43.47 9.93
N LEU A 158 -27.53 -44.67 9.52
CA LEU A 158 -27.22 -45.17 8.18
C LEU A 158 -28.17 -44.58 7.14
N THR A 159 -27.66 -44.33 5.93
CA THR A 159 -28.44 -43.77 4.81
C THR A 159 -29.58 -44.70 4.36
N LYS A 160 -29.46 -46.02 4.58
CA LYS A 160 -30.46 -47.03 4.22
C LYS A 160 -31.45 -47.35 5.35
N GLY A 161 -31.45 -46.57 6.44
CA GLY A 161 -32.22 -46.84 7.65
C GLY A 161 -31.43 -47.67 8.68
N GLY A 162 -31.75 -47.48 9.96
CA GLY A 162 -31.05 -48.08 11.10
C GLY A 162 -29.92 -47.20 11.67
N SER A 163 -29.50 -47.52 12.90
CA SER A 163 -28.41 -46.86 13.62
C SER A 163 -27.33 -47.87 13.99
N VAL A 164 -26.06 -47.48 13.85
CA VAL A 164 -24.89 -48.21 14.35
C VAL A 164 -24.38 -47.49 15.59
N TYR A 165 -24.04 -48.25 16.63
CA TYR A 165 -23.51 -47.70 17.87
C TYR A 165 -22.02 -48.03 17.98
N LEU A 166 -21.18 -46.99 18.02
CA LEU A 166 -19.75 -47.12 18.25
C LEU A 166 -19.39 -46.69 19.66
N PRO A 167 -18.54 -47.45 20.38
CA PRO A 167 -18.02 -47.01 21.66
C PRO A 167 -17.06 -45.81 21.48
N ASP A 168 -16.95 -44.97 22.51
CA ASP A 168 -16.15 -43.73 22.51
C ASP A 168 -14.70 -43.94 22.03
N TYR A 169 -14.05 -45.02 22.47
CA TYR A 169 -12.65 -45.34 22.12
C TYR A 169 -12.41 -45.75 20.66
N ASN A 170 -13.49 -45.96 19.89
CA ASN A 170 -13.46 -46.25 18.46
C ASN A 170 -13.80 -45.03 17.59
N VAL A 171 -14.05 -43.85 18.18
CA VAL A 171 -14.34 -42.63 17.40
C VAL A 171 -13.32 -41.55 17.72
N LEU A 172 -12.61 -41.11 16.69
CA LEU A 172 -11.76 -39.92 16.73
C LEU A 172 -12.61 -38.68 16.49
N HIS A 173 -12.91 -37.94 17.56
CA HIS A 173 -13.70 -36.71 17.52
C HIS A 173 -12.81 -35.46 17.65
N ILE A 174 -12.73 -34.70 16.56
CA ILE A 174 -12.16 -33.35 16.52
C ILE A 174 -13.27 -32.35 16.81
N LYS A 175 -13.17 -31.67 17.95
CA LYS A 175 -14.16 -30.71 18.43
C LYS A 175 -13.77 -29.30 17.97
N GLY A 176 -14.72 -28.60 17.37
CA GLY A 176 -14.64 -27.16 17.14
C GLY A 176 -14.90 -26.36 18.43
N LEU A 177 -15.14 -25.06 18.28
CA LEU A 177 -15.48 -24.19 19.40
C LEU A 177 -16.81 -24.61 20.01
N GLY A 178 -16.83 -24.92 21.31
CA GLY A 178 -18.03 -25.32 22.07
C GLY A 178 -17.88 -24.94 23.54
N PHE A 179 -18.99 -24.87 24.28
CA PHE A 179 -19.01 -24.44 25.69
C PHE A 179 -18.99 -25.60 26.69
N ASP A 180 -19.47 -26.77 26.28
CA ASP A 180 -19.55 -27.96 27.13
C ASP A 180 -18.25 -28.79 27.14
N GLY A 181 -17.31 -28.52 26.23
CA GLY A 181 -16.08 -29.30 26.02
C GLY A 181 -16.31 -30.69 25.40
N TYR A 182 -17.57 -31.07 25.14
CA TYR A 182 -17.95 -32.36 24.58
C TYR A 182 -18.34 -32.27 23.11
N THR A 183 -18.99 -31.19 22.69
CA THR A 183 -19.44 -30.96 21.31
C THR A 183 -19.15 -29.53 20.87
N GLY A 184 -18.69 -29.37 19.63
CA GLY A 184 -18.54 -28.05 19.03
C GLY A 184 -19.88 -27.50 18.56
N TYR A 185 -20.04 -26.18 18.61
CA TYR A 185 -21.16 -25.48 18.02
C TYR A 185 -21.13 -25.58 16.51
N ASN A 186 -22.28 -25.83 15.90
CA ASN A 186 -22.42 -25.75 14.46
C ASN A 186 -22.23 -24.30 14.02
N VAL A 187 -21.12 -24.04 13.32
CA VAL A 187 -20.69 -22.69 12.93
C VAL A 187 -21.70 -22.06 11.97
N VAL A 188 -22.27 -22.87 11.07
CA VAL A 188 -23.28 -22.43 10.09
C VAL A 188 -24.57 -22.05 10.79
N SER A 189 -25.08 -22.90 11.69
CA SER A 189 -26.30 -22.60 12.45
C SER A 189 -26.13 -21.37 13.34
N TYR A 190 -24.97 -21.25 14.00
CA TYR A 190 -24.70 -20.14 14.92
C TYR A 190 -24.58 -18.79 14.19
N HIS A 191 -24.03 -18.78 12.98
CA HIS A 191 -23.84 -17.56 12.17
C HIS A 191 -24.80 -17.46 10.98
N LYS A 192 -25.94 -18.17 11.03
CA LYS A 192 -26.90 -18.24 9.93
C LYS A 192 -27.38 -16.87 9.48
N GLU A 193 -27.58 -15.93 10.42
CA GLU A 193 -28.05 -14.57 10.10
C GLU A 193 -27.01 -13.77 9.28
N ALA A 194 -25.73 -13.83 9.66
CA ALA A 194 -24.66 -13.13 8.93
C ALA A 194 -24.47 -13.72 7.52
N ILE A 195 -24.48 -15.05 7.41
CA ILE A 195 -24.36 -15.76 6.13
C ILE A 195 -25.60 -15.48 5.26
N GLY A 196 -26.80 -15.56 5.84
CA GLY A 196 -28.06 -15.30 5.18
C GLY A 196 -28.16 -13.87 4.66
N TYR A 197 -27.73 -12.89 5.46
CA TYR A 197 -27.64 -11.50 5.05
C TYR A 197 -26.71 -11.31 3.85
N GLY A 198 -25.51 -11.90 3.87
CA GLY A 198 -24.58 -11.86 2.74
C GLY A 198 -25.14 -12.53 1.47
N MET A 199 -25.86 -13.64 1.62
CA MET A 199 -26.57 -14.30 0.52
C MET A 199 -27.71 -13.43 -0.03
N ALA A 200 -28.47 -12.76 0.83
CA ALA A 200 -29.55 -11.87 0.44
C ALA A 200 -29.04 -10.65 -0.34
N VAL A 201 -27.94 -10.02 0.12
CA VAL A 201 -27.27 -8.91 -0.59
C VAL A 201 -26.78 -9.35 -1.97
N LYS A 202 -26.14 -10.53 -2.06
CA LYS A 202 -25.69 -11.08 -3.35
C LYS A 202 -26.86 -11.36 -4.29
N GLU A 203 -27.96 -11.91 -3.77
CA GLU A 203 -29.15 -12.18 -4.56
C GLU A 203 -29.88 -10.91 -4.98
N TYR A 204 -29.94 -9.89 -4.12
CA TYR A 204 -30.42 -8.56 -4.48
C TYR A 204 -29.63 -8.01 -5.66
N GLY A 205 -28.29 -8.02 -5.59
CA GLY A 205 -27.44 -7.62 -6.70
C GLY A 205 -27.70 -8.44 -7.98
N ALA A 206 -27.75 -9.78 -7.86
CA ALA A 206 -27.99 -10.66 -9.00
C ALA A 206 -29.37 -10.43 -9.64
N ARG A 207 -30.44 -10.23 -8.85
CA ARG A 207 -31.78 -9.93 -9.33
C ARG A 207 -31.87 -8.53 -9.92
N PHE A 208 -31.17 -7.56 -9.32
CA PHE A 208 -31.07 -6.21 -9.82
C PHE A 208 -30.49 -6.18 -11.25
N PHE A 209 -29.32 -6.80 -11.44
CA PHE A 209 -28.69 -6.90 -12.76
C PHE A 209 -29.46 -7.84 -13.71
N GLY A 210 -30.01 -8.95 -13.20
CA GLY A 210 -30.70 -9.96 -14.01
C GLY A 210 -32.09 -9.55 -14.50
N ASN A 211 -32.80 -8.70 -13.76
CA ASN A 211 -34.15 -8.24 -14.12
C ASN A 211 -34.16 -6.82 -14.73
N ASN A 212 -33.00 -6.20 -14.94
CA ASN A 212 -32.90 -4.80 -15.36
C ASN A 212 -33.78 -3.85 -14.51
N ALA A 213 -33.91 -4.20 -13.22
CA ALA A 213 -34.96 -3.67 -12.33
C ALA A 213 -34.37 -2.71 -11.29
N SER A 214 -33.62 -1.70 -11.75
CA SER A 214 -34.06 -0.38 -11.32
C SER A 214 -35.37 -0.14 -12.06
N PRO A 215 -36.45 0.37 -11.45
CA PRO A 215 -37.38 1.15 -12.24
C PRO A 215 -36.53 2.26 -12.85
N GLY A 216 -36.05 2.05 -14.08
CA GLY A 216 -35.33 3.07 -14.83
C GLY A 216 -36.28 4.19 -15.21
N GLY A 217 -37.55 4.09 -14.82
CA GLY A 217 -38.57 5.08 -15.01
C GLY A 217 -39.96 4.59 -14.61
N VAL A 218 -40.87 5.55 -14.52
CA VAL A 218 -42.31 5.33 -14.42
C VAL A 218 -42.91 5.56 -15.80
N LEU A 219 -43.82 4.69 -16.21
CA LEU A 219 -44.65 4.86 -17.40
C LEU A 219 -45.82 5.78 -17.06
N GLU A 220 -45.80 6.99 -17.61
CA GLU A 220 -46.87 7.97 -17.42
C GLU A 220 -47.84 7.92 -18.61
N HIS A 221 -49.12 7.73 -18.33
CA HIS A 221 -50.19 7.78 -19.32
C HIS A 221 -51.12 8.97 -19.03
N PRO A 222 -51.46 9.82 -20.02
CA PRO A 222 -52.19 11.06 -19.79
C PRO A 222 -53.67 10.89 -19.41
N LYS A 223 -54.25 9.70 -19.57
CA LYS A 223 -55.66 9.37 -19.23
C LYS A 223 -55.76 8.17 -18.28
N VAL A 224 -56.94 7.96 -17.68
CA VAL A 224 -57.23 6.75 -16.88
C VAL A 224 -57.36 5.54 -17.80
N LEU A 225 -56.48 4.55 -17.63
CA LEU A 225 -56.52 3.28 -18.37
C LEU A 225 -57.62 2.35 -17.83
N SER A 226 -58.26 1.59 -18.72
CA SER A 226 -59.17 0.51 -18.32
C SER A 226 -58.39 -0.65 -17.68
N ASP A 227 -59.04 -1.43 -16.80
CA ASP A 227 -58.38 -2.55 -16.10
C ASP A 227 -57.79 -3.59 -17.07
N SER A 228 -58.43 -3.78 -18.23
CA SER A 228 -57.95 -4.69 -19.29
C SER A 228 -56.72 -4.16 -20.02
N ALA A 229 -56.69 -2.86 -20.35
CA ALA A 229 -55.56 -2.22 -21.00
C ALA A 229 -54.32 -2.20 -20.09
N ARG A 230 -54.50 -1.93 -18.79
CA ARG A 230 -53.40 -1.97 -17.81
C ARG A 230 -52.76 -3.36 -17.71
N GLU A 231 -53.55 -4.42 -17.70
CA GLU A 231 -53.02 -5.79 -17.63
C GLU A 231 -52.30 -6.20 -18.91
N ASN A 232 -52.79 -5.77 -20.08
CA ASN A 232 -52.13 -6.02 -21.37
C ASN A 232 -50.80 -5.27 -21.49
N ILE A 233 -50.76 -4.00 -21.06
CA ILE A 233 -49.52 -3.19 -21.03
C ILE A 233 -48.52 -3.82 -20.07
N LYS A 234 -48.96 -4.26 -18.88
CA LYS A 234 -48.09 -4.94 -17.92
C LYS A 234 -47.51 -6.24 -18.48
N LYS A 235 -48.33 -7.07 -19.13
CA LYS A 235 -47.87 -8.32 -19.76
C LYS A 235 -46.90 -8.07 -20.91
N SER A 236 -47.19 -7.08 -21.76
CA SER A 236 -46.30 -6.65 -22.84
C SER A 236 -44.96 -6.14 -22.30
N TRP A 237 -45.01 -5.33 -21.23
CA TRP A 237 -43.83 -4.82 -20.53
C TRP A 237 -42.97 -5.93 -19.95
N GLU A 238 -43.58 -6.87 -19.22
CA GLU A 238 -42.90 -8.04 -18.66
C GLU A 238 -42.31 -8.93 -19.76
N ALA A 239 -43.01 -9.15 -20.88
CA ALA A 239 -42.49 -9.94 -22.01
C ALA A 239 -41.32 -9.24 -22.73
N ALA A 240 -41.34 -7.92 -22.81
CA ALA A 240 -40.31 -7.14 -23.49
C ALA A 240 -39.01 -7.00 -22.67
N HIS A 241 -39.10 -6.92 -21.34
CA HIS A 241 -37.97 -6.54 -20.47
C HIS A 241 -37.52 -7.61 -19.46
N LYS A 242 -38.22 -8.75 -19.35
CA LYS A 242 -37.83 -9.83 -18.41
C LYS A 242 -36.80 -10.76 -19.05
N GLY A 243 -35.59 -10.78 -18.48
CA GLY A 243 -34.51 -11.71 -18.82
C GLY A 243 -33.30 -11.03 -19.47
N LEU A 244 -32.11 -11.62 -19.24
CA LEU A 244 -30.82 -11.08 -19.69
C LEU A 244 -30.73 -10.84 -21.20
N SER A 245 -31.35 -11.70 -22.03
CA SER A 245 -31.32 -11.56 -23.49
C SER A 245 -32.20 -10.44 -24.04
N GLN A 246 -33.07 -9.89 -23.20
CA GLN A 246 -34.03 -8.86 -23.56
C GLN A 246 -33.67 -7.49 -22.98
N ALA A 247 -32.49 -7.40 -22.34
CA ALA A 247 -31.91 -6.15 -21.87
C ALA A 247 -31.66 -5.20 -23.05
N HIS A 248 -31.92 -3.90 -22.82
CA HIS A 248 -31.71 -2.81 -23.80
C HIS A 248 -32.60 -2.83 -25.05
N ARG A 249 -33.69 -3.60 -25.08
CA ARG A 249 -34.66 -3.47 -26.17
C ARG A 249 -35.40 -2.14 -26.08
N MET A 250 -35.40 -1.41 -27.19
CA MET A 250 -36.11 -0.14 -27.29
C MET A 250 -37.61 -0.43 -27.38
N GLN A 251 -38.35 0.06 -26.40
CA GLN A 251 -39.81 -0.05 -26.39
C GLN A 251 -40.42 1.10 -27.20
N ILE A 252 -41.35 0.75 -28.09
CA ILE A 252 -42.20 1.74 -28.77
C ILE A 252 -43.39 2.03 -27.84
N PHE A 253 -43.66 3.32 -27.65
CA PHE A 253 -44.75 3.81 -26.82
C PHE A 253 -45.88 4.36 -27.70
N GLU A 254 -47.09 3.86 -27.50
CA GLU A 254 -48.30 4.26 -28.21
C GLU A 254 -49.16 5.19 -27.33
N GLU A 255 -50.15 5.87 -27.92
CA GLU A 255 -51.13 6.73 -27.22
C GLU A 255 -50.54 7.87 -26.35
N GLY A 256 -49.33 8.34 -26.67
CA GLY A 256 -48.70 9.47 -25.97
C GLY A 256 -48.13 9.11 -24.59
N MET A 257 -47.90 7.82 -24.31
CA MET A 257 -47.17 7.36 -23.13
C MET A 257 -45.75 7.94 -23.09
N LYS A 258 -45.33 8.40 -21.91
CA LYS A 258 -43.98 8.93 -21.68
C LYS A 258 -43.23 8.06 -20.68
N TRP A 259 -41.95 7.84 -20.99
CA TRP A 259 -41.00 7.26 -20.04
C TRP A 259 -40.35 8.37 -19.23
N VAL A 260 -40.63 8.41 -17.93
CA VAL A 260 -39.97 9.34 -17.00
C VAL A 260 -38.83 8.60 -16.34
N GLN A 261 -37.58 8.91 -16.73
CA GLN A 261 -36.41 8.22 -16.17
C GLN A 261 -36.22 8.61 -14.69
N THR A 262 -36.40 7.64 -13.79
CA THR A 262 -36.00 7.79 -12.38
C THR A 262 -34.50 7.52 -12.28
N GLY A 263 -33.77 8.46 -11.68
CA GLY A 263 -32.31 8.38 -11.55
C GLY A 263 -31.84 7.17 -10.75
N VAL A 264 -30.55 6.86 -10.87
CA VAL A 264 -29.86 5.82 -10.08
C VAL A 264 -29.85 6.28 -8.61
N ASP A 265 -30.50 5.51 -7.74
CA ASP A 265 -30.63 5.78 -6.31
C ASP A 265 -29.26 5.80 -5.59
N PRO A 266 -28.95 6.81 -4.75
CA PRO A 266 -27.77 6.81 -3.88
C PRO A 266 -27.55 5.53 -3.05
N GLU A 267 -28.60 4.74 -2.78
CA GLU A 267 -28.52 3.42 -2.14
C GLU A 267 -27.63 2.42 -2.90
N HIS A 268 -27.45 2.58 -4.22
CA HIS A 268 -26.69 1.61 -5.04
C HIS A 268 -25.17 1.61 -4.73
N ALA A 269 -24.60 2.78 -4.41
CA ALA A 269 -23.22 2.85 -3.95
C ALA A 269 -23.07 2.17 -2.58
N GLN A 270 -24.09 2.29 -1.71
CA GLN A 270 -24.12 1.64 -0.40
C GLN A 270 -24.23 0.11 -0.52
N ALA A 271 -24.94 -0.44 -1.51
CA ALA A 271 -25.05 -1.89 -1.70
C ALA A 271 -23.69 -2.58 -1.94
N LEU A 272 -22.79 -1.92 -2.68
CA LEU A 272 -21.41 -2.41 -2.85
C LEU A 272 -20.61 -2.36 -1.55
N GLU A 273 -20.79 -1.31 -0.74
CA GLU A 273 -20.18 -1.18 0.59
C GLU A 273 -20.69 -2.25 1.56
N VAL A 274 -21.99 -2.51 1.56
CA VAL A 274 -22.62 -3.59 2.33
C VAL A 274 -22.06 -4.94 1.91
N GLN A 275 -21.94 -5.20 0.61
CA GLN A 275 -21.36 -6.45 0.12
C GLN A 275 -19.93 -6.64 0.63
N LYS A 276 -19.10 -5.59 0.64
CA LYS A 276 -17.74 -5.64 1.19
C LYS A 276 -17.74 -5.93 2.69
N TYR A 277 -18.64 -5.29 3.44
CA TYR A 277 -18.81 -5.55 4.87
C TYR A 277 -19.16 -7.03 5.13
N THR A 278 -20.04 -7.63 4.33
CA THR A 278 -20.40 -9.05 4.49
C THR A 278 -19.23 -10.02 4.25
N VAL A 279 -18.30 -9.67 3.35
CA VAL A 279 -17.07 -10.44 3.13
C VAL A 279 -16.16 -10.35 4.36
N ASP A 280 -15.98 -9.15 4.91
CA ASP A 280 -15.22 -8.92 6.13
C ASP A 280 -15.85 -9.62 7.34
N ASP A 281 -17.17 -9.62 7.46
CA ASP A 281 -17.88 -10.29 8.55
C ASP A 281 -17.69 -11.81 8.48
N CYS A 282 -17.75 -12.39 7.28
CA CYS A 282 -17.43 -13.80 7.05
C CYS A 282 -15.98 -14.14 7.45
N SER A 283 -15.02 -13.23 7.22
CA SER A 283 -13.63 -13.40 7.64
C SER A 283 -13.47 -13.45 9.17
N ARG A 284 -14.32 -12.72 9.92
CA ARG A 284 -14.31 -12.68 11.39
C ARG A 284 -14.78 -13.99 11.99
N ILE A 285 -15.79 -14.63 11.40
CA ILE A 285 -16.32 -15.94 11.84
C ILE A 285 -15.18 -16.96 11.98
N PHE A 286 -14.25 -16.95 11.02
CA PHE A 286 -13.15 -17.91 10.96
C PHE A 286 -11.82 -17.37 11.51
N ASN A 287 -11.81 -16.15 12.05
CA ASN A 287 -10.61 -15.46 12.51
C ASN A 287 -9.47 -15.45 11.45
N ILE A 288 -9.83 -15.14 10.21
CA ILE A 288 -8.88 -15.03 9.10
C ILE A 288 -8.80 -13.60 8.58
N PRO A 289 -7.60 -13.11 8.22
CA PRO A 289 -7.49 -11.80 7.58
C PRO A 289 -8.27 -11.75 6.24
N PRO A 290 -9.03 -10.66 5.95
CA PRO A 290 -9.85 -10.54 4.74
C PRO A 290 -9.08 -10.76 3.42
N HIS A 291 -7.80 -10.41 3.37
CA HIS A 291 -6.97 -10.60 2.18
C HIS A 291 -6.73 -12.08 1.83
N LYS A 292 -6.85 -13.00 2.80
CA LYS A 292 -6.72 -14.44 2.52
C LYS A 292 -7.93 -15.00 1.77
N ILE A 293 -9.09 -14.35 1.87
CA ILE A 293 -10.32 -14.73 1.16
C ILE A 293 -10.59 -13.87 -0.09
N GLY A 294 -9.61 -13.09 -0.54
CA GLY A 294 -9.71 -12.29 -1.76
C GLY A 294 -10.24 -10.86 -1.58
N SER A 295 -10.48 -10.39 -0.34
CA SER A 295 -10.82 -8.98 -0.07
C SER A 295 -9.56 -8.12 0.04
N LEU A 296 -9.28 -7.31 -0.98
CA LEU A 296 -8.01 -6.58 -1.15
C LEU A 296 -8.09 -5.07 -0.87
N GLU A 297 -9.21 -4.55 -0.37
CA GLU A 297 -9.43 -3.10 -0.27
C GLU A 297 -8.51 -2.37 0.71
N ARG A 298 -8.04 -3.06 1.76
CA ARG A 298 -7.16 -2.49 2.78
C ARG A 298 -5.66 -2.72 2.51
N ALA A 299 -5.29 -3.13 1.30
CA ALA A 299 -3.89 -3.37 0.92
C ALA A 299 -3.18 -2.08 0.47
N THR A 300 -2.02 -1.78 1.07
CA THR A 300 -1.22 -0.57 0.81
C THR A 300 -0.23 -0.76 -0.34
N PHE A 301 -0.60 -0.31 -1.54
CA PHE A 301 0.28 -0.18 -2.71
C PHE A 301 0.08 1.20 -3.32
N CYS A 302 1.03 2.11 -3.11
CA CYS A 302 0.64 3.52 -3.04
C CYS A 302 1.57 4.53 -3.69
N LEU A 303 2.71 4.09 -4.23
CA LEU A 303 3.78 4.97 -4.67
C LEU A 303 4.06 4.78 -6.16
N PRO A 304 4.22 5.87 -6.92
CA PRO A 304 4.58 5.76 -8.32
C PRO A 304 6.03 5.31 -8.54
N ALA A 305 6.31 4.77 -9.72
CA ALA A 305 7.59 4.14 -10.05
C ALA A 305 8.79 5.12 -10.04
N ASP A 306 8.54 6.42 -10.15
CA ASP A 306 9.56 7.46 -10.16
C ASP A 306 9.91 8.02 -8.77
N VAL A 307 9.18 7.60 -7.72
CA VAL A 307 9.50 7.97 -6.33
C VAL A 307 10.91 7.55 -6.00
N GLN A 308 11.70 8.45 -5.41
CA GLN A 308 13.03 8.10 -4.92
C GLN A 308 12.93 7.51 -3.51
N ILE A 309 13.84 6.60 -3.18
CA ILE A 309 13.94 5.88 -1.92
C ILE A 309 15.38 5.99 -1.43
N TYR A 310 15.55 6.24 -0.13
CA TYR A 310 16.88 6.25 0.48
C TYR A 310 17.35 4.84 0.84
N THR A 311 18.43 4.44 0.18
CA THR A 311 19.20 3.21 0.45
C THR A 311 20.45 3.52 1.28
N GLU A 312 21.18 2.49 1.71
CA GLU A 312 22.53 2.61 2.30
C GLU A 312 23.50 3.31 1.34
N SER A 313 23.36 3.04 0.04
CA SER A 313 24.12 3.67 -1.05
C SER A 313 23.53 5.00 -1.52
N GLY A 314 22.53 5.53 -0.80
CA GLY A 314 21.86 6.78 -1.12
C GLY A 314 20.53 6.63 -1.86
N SER A 315 20.06 7.73 -2.41
CA SER A 315 18.88 7.95 -3.22
C SER A 315 18.84 7.07 -4.49
N LYS A 316 17.88 6.15 -4.58
CA LYS A 316 17.56 5.42 -5.82
C LYS A 316 16.07 5.51 -6.11
N SER A 317 15.68 5.55 -7.38
CA SER A 317 14.27 5.38 -7.73
C SER A 317 13.77 4.04 -7.20
N ILE A 318 12.53 3.99 -6.69
CA ILE A 318 11.90 2.75 -6.24
C ILE A 318 12.08 1.67 -7.30
N SER A 319 11.86 2.07 -8.56
CA SER A 319 12.04 1.26 -9.75
C SER A 319 13.42 0.59 -9.88
N LYS A 320 14.47 1.14 -9.31
CA LYS A 320 15.84 0.65 -9.51
C LYS A 320 16.39 -0.12 -8.31
N ILE A 321 15.55 -0.41 -7.33
CA ILE A 321 16.00 -1.09 -6.12
C ILE A 321 15.87 -2.59 -6.27
N GLU A 322 16.97 -3.26 -5.95
CA GLU A 322 17.11 -4.70 -6.04
C GLU A 322 16.82 -5.38 -4.69
N ILE A 323 16.50 -6.68 -4.77
CA ILE A 323 16.32 -7.52 -3.58
C ILE A 323 17.68 -7.66 -2.88
N GLY A 324 17.70 -7.46 -1.57
CA GLY A 324 18.91 -7.49 -0.74
C GLY A 324 19.51 -6.12 -0.46
N GLU A 325 19.19 -5.08 -1.24
CA GLU A 325 19.61 -3.72 -0.91
C GLU A 325 19.06 -3.31 0.45
N LYS A 326 19.81 -2.51 1.22
CA LYS A 326 19.31 -1.99 2.48
C LYS A 326 18.67 -0.63 2.26
N VAL A 327 17.43 -0.49 2.72
CA VAL A 327 16.74 0.79 2.75
C VAL A 327 16.38 1.17 4.16
N TRP A 328 16.29 2.47 4.38
CA TRP A 328 15.90 2.98 5.68
C TRP A 328 14.42 2.66 5.95
N SER A 329 14.10 2.32 7.19
CA SER A 329 12.78 1.88 7.66
C SER A 329 12.59 2.18 9.14
N LEU A 330 11.35 2.24 9.66
CA LEU A 330 11.11 2.35 11.10
C LEU A 330 10.85 0.95 11.66
N ASN A 331 11.51 0.63 12.76
CA ASN A 331 11.19 -0.55 13.56
C ASN A 331 9.88 -0.34 14.37
N LYS A 332 9.44 -1.37 15.10
CA LYS A 332 8.23 -1.33 15.95
C LYS A 332 8.26 -0.24 17.03
N ASN A 333 9.45 0.30 17.34
CA ASN A 333 9.68 1.34 18.34
C ASN A 333 9.84 2.74 17.71
N ASN A 334 9.48 2.92 16.43
CA ASN A 334 9.67 4.17 15.69
C ASN A 334 11.12 4.66 15.62
N GLN A 335 12.09 3.74 15.55
CA GLN A 335 13.49 4.08 15.33
C GLN A 335 13.92 3.69 13.91
N TRP A 336 14.72 4.56 13.29
CA TRP A 336 15.23 4.34 11.94
C TRP A 336 16.26 3.21 11.92
N VAL A 337 16.03 2.22 11.08
CA VAL A 337 16.91 1.07 10.85
C VAL A 337 17.03 0.79 9.35
N LEU A 338 18.23 0.42 8.91
CA LEU A 338 18.46 -0.11 7.58
C LEU A 338 17.96 -1.56 7.55
N SER A 339 16.92 -1.86 6.76
CA SER A 339 16.47 -3.24 6.57
C SER A 339 16.62 -3.67 5.11
N PRO A 340 16.92 -4.95 4.86
CA PRO A 340 17.10 -5.46 3.50
C PRO A 340 15.75 -5.59 2.79
N VAL A 341 15.76 -5.29 1.50
CA VAL A 341 14.64 -5.56 0.58
C VAL A 341 14.49 -7.05 0.41
N LEU A 342 13.31 -7.57 0.72
CA LEU A 342 13.00 -8.99 0.60
C LEU A 342 12.39 -9.35 -0.74
N LYS A 343 11.66 -8.43 -1.40
CA LYS A 343 11.08 -8.70 -2.72
C LYS A 343 10.63 -7.44 -3.43
N SER A 344 10.65 -7.50 -4.76
CA SER A 344 10.23 -6.43 -5.66
C SER A 344 9.10 -6.85 -6.58
N ARG A 345 8.06 -6.01 -6.76
CA ARG A 345 6.86 -6.39 -7.53
C ARG A 345 6.15 -5.26 -8.28
N CYS A 346 5.43 -5.69 -9.33
CA CYS A 346 4.58 -4.92 -10.25
C CYS A 346 3.06 -5.41 -10.25
N THR A 347 1.99 -4.54 -10.21
CA THR A 347 0.50 -4.70 -10.05
C THR A 347 -0.34 -3.98 -11.11
N GLY A 348 -0.02 -2.76 -11.59
CA GLY A 348 -0.87 -2.11 -12.61
C GLY A 348 -0.69 -0.60 -12.80
N THR A 349 -1.79 0.07 -13.13
CA THR A 349 -1.92 1.53 -13.25
C THR A 349 -3.01 1.99 -12.30
N ASP A 350 -2.77 3.07 -11.57
CA ASP A 350 -3.72 3.65 -10.61
C ASP A 350 -3.63 5.17 -10.67
N ASP A 351 -4.69 5.86 -10.25
CA ASP A 351 -4.73 7.32 -10.22
C ASP A 351 -3.83 7.84 -9.09
N ILE A 352 -2.98 8.80 -9.44
CA ILE A 352 -2.03 9.41 -8.50
C ILE A 352 -2.55 10.77 -8.06
N LEU A 353 -2.75 10.92 -6.75
CA LEU A 353 -3.02 12.21 -6.14
C LEU A 353 -1.72 12.99 -5.96
N ASN A 354 -1.71 14.22 -6.48
CA ASN A 354 -0.64 15.19 -6.23
C ASN A 354 -1.04 16.08 -5.04
N ILE A 355 -0.65 15.69 -3.83
CA ILE A 355 -0.97 16.42 -2.61
C ILE A 355 0.09 17.49 -2.37
N ARG A 356 -0.31 18.75 -2.49
CA ARG A 356 0.56 19.89 -2.28
C ARG A 356 0.50 20.36 -0.82
N THR A 357 1.65 20.32 -0.15
CA THR A 357 1.84 20.95 1.16
C THR A 357 2.55 22.29 0.99
N THR A 358 2.71 23.05 2.09
CA THR A 358 3.43 24.34 2.06
C THR A 358 4.86 24.20 1.50
N ASN A 359 5.53 23.09 1.79
CA ASN A 359 6.95 22.89 1.51
C ASN A 359 7.27 21.64 0.69
N ARG A 360 6.32 20.75 0.40
CA ARG A 360 6.52 19.48 -0.33
C ARG A 360 5.34 19.14 -1.25
N ILE A 361 5.61 18.37 -2.30
CA ILE A 361 4.58 17.75 -3.14
C ILE A 361 4.66 16.25 -2.91
N ILE A 362 3.54 15.67 -2.46
CA ILE A 362 3.41 14.25 -2.20
C ILE A 362 2.63 13.62 -3.34
N ARG A 363 3.18 12.58 -3.94
CA ARG A 363 2.55 11.83 -5.03
C ARG A 363 2.25 10.42 -4.54
N ALA A 364 0.98 10.11 -4.37
CA ALA A 364 0.54 8.81 -3.90
C ALA A 364 -0.88 8.52 -4.39
N ASN A 365 -1.27 7.25 -4.45
CA ASN A 365 -2.67 6.92 -4.77
C ASN A 365 -3.60 7.22 -3.59
N ALA A 366 -4.92 7.22 -3.84
CA ALA A 366 -5.95 7.52 -2.84
C ALA A 366 -5.91 6.60 -1.60
N LYS A 367 -5.36 5.39 -1.72
CA LYS A 367 -5.30 4.40 -0.63
C LYS A 367 -4.09 4.60 0.29
N HIS A 368 -3.16 5.50 -0.06
CA HIS A 368 -1.94 5.71 0.73
C HIS A 368 -2.24 6.26 2.11
N ARG A 369 -1.78 5.57 3.17
CA ARG A 369 -1.95 6.05 4.54
C ARG A 369 -0.95 7.17 4.84
N ILE A 370 -1.48 8.33 5.19
CA ILE A 370 -0.71 9.52 5.57
C ILE A 370 -0.98 9.79 7.05
N LEU A 371 0.06 10.10 7.84
CA LEU A 371 -0.18 10.64 9.19
C LEU A 371 -0.65 12.05 9.00
N VAL A 372 -1.80 12.29 9.58
CA VAL A 372 -2.27 13.62 9.88
C VAL A 372 -2.27 13.82 11.39
N ARG A 373 -2.08 15.07 11.79
CA ARG A 373 -2.23 15.54 13.14
C ARG A 373 -3.53 16.34 13.18
N ARG A 374 -4.57 15.77 13.78
CA ARG A 374 -5.87 16.41 13.93
C ARG A 374 -6.08 16.92 15.35
N LYS A 375 -6.85 17.99 15.43
CA LYS A 375 -7.23 18.66 16.67
C LYS A 375 -8.54 18.04 17.15
N TYR A 376 -8.52 17.42 18.31
CA TYR A 376 -9.70 16.88 18.98
C TYR A 376 -10.08 17.79 20.14
N ASN A 377 -11.36 18.11 20.22
CA ASN A 377 -11.92 18.73 21.40
C ASN A 377 -12.22 17.59 22.38
N SER A 378 -11.53 17.54 23.51
CA SER A 378 -11.83 16.53 24.54
C SER A 378 -12.97 17.06 25.43
N PRO A 379 -14.19 16.51 25.37
CA PRO A 379 -15.26 16.91 26.28
C PRO A 379 -14.95 16.35 27.67
N LYS A 380 -14.88 17.22 28.70
CA LYS A 380 -14.94 16.76 30.10
C LYS A 380 -16.41 16.66 30.54
N PRO A 381 -16.75 15.71 31.43
CA PRO A 381 -18.03 15.72 32.12
C PRO A 381 -18.05 16.86 33.14
N GLY A 382 -18.80 17.93 32.87
CA GLY A 382 -19.02 19.05 33.80
C GLY A 382 -19.37 20.37 33.12
N LYS A 383 -20.35 21.10 33.67
CA LYS A 383 -20.78 22.42 33.18
C LYS A 383 -19.70 23.48 33.50
N GLY A 384 -19.05 24.03 32.47
CA GLY A 384 -18.34 25.33 32.56
C GLY A 384 -16.81 25.34 32.56
N GLY A 385 -16.12 24.20 32.33
CA GLY A 385 -14.65 24.18 32.25
C GLY A 385 -14.09 24.53 30.87
N TYR A 386 -12.93 25.22 30.83
CA TYR A 386 -12.18 25.48 29.58
C TYR A 386 -11.95 24.19 28.79
N GLN A 387 -12.28 24.22 27.49
CA GLN A 387 -12.06 23.10 26.57
C GLN A 387 -10.58 23.01 26.20
N TRP A 388 -9.94 21.89 26.54
CA TRP A 388 -8.57 21.64 26.14
C TRP A 388 -8.56 21.02 24.74
N ASN A 389 -7.72 21.60 23.88
CA ASN A 389 -7.49 21.08 22.55
C ASN A 389 -6.42 19.99 22.64
N GLU A 390 -6.79 18.75 22.36
CA GLU A 390 -5.87 17.63 22.33
C GLU A 390 -5.48 17.36 20.87
N TRP A 391 -4.18 17.36 20.58
CA TRP A 391 -3.71 17.00 19.25
C TRP A 391 -3.37 15.52 19.23
N ARG A 392 -3.98 14.77 18.31
CA ARG A 392 -3.69 13.35 18.13
C ARG A 392 -3.20 13.09 16.71
N ASN A 393 -2.29 12.13 16.61
CA ASN A 393 -1.78 11.65 15.33
C ASN A 393 -2.63 10.45 14.90
N GLU A 394 -3.17 10.50 13.70
CA GLU A 394 -3.95 9.39 13.13
C GLU A 394 -3.55 9.11 11.68
N TYR A 395 -3.73 7.86 11.26
CA TYR A 395 -3.53 7.45 9.88
C TYR A 395 -4.84 7.55 9.12
N ILE A 396 -4.82 8.29 8.02
CA ILE A 396 -5.95 8.34 7.10
C ILE A 396 -5.47 8.01 5.68
N PRO A 397 -6.32 7.38 4.83
CA PRO A 397 -6.06 7.28 3.41
C PRO A 397 -5.91 8.65 2.76
N ALA A 398 -5.05 8.76 1.76
CA ALA A 398 -4.76 9.99 1.04
C ALA A 398 -6.00 10.58 0.35
N GLY A 399 -6.93 9.73 -0.09
CA GLY A 399 -8.22 10.15 -0.67
C GLY A 399 -9.17 10.78 0.34
N GLU A 400 -8.96 10.57 1.65
CA GLU A 400 -9.78 11.14 2.73
C GLU A 400 -9.17 12.43 3.31
N LEU A 401 -8.04 12.89 2.77
CA LEU A 401 -7.44 14.16 3.18
C LEU A 401 -8.40 15.32 2.89
N LYS A 402 -8.41 16.30 3.80
CA LYS A 402 -9.13 17.56 3.62
C LYS A 402 -8.15 18.72 3.55
N ILE A 403 -8.54 19.77 2.82
CA ILE A 403 -7.79 21.02 2.78
C ILE A 403 -7.68 21.57 4.21
N GLY A 404 -6.45 21.84 4.65
CA GLY A 404 -6.17 22.27 6.03
C GLY A 404 -5.68 21.17 6.98
N ASP A 405 -5.70 19.89 6.60
CA ASP A 405 -5.12 18.81 7.41
C ASP A 405 -3.60 19.01 7.60
N VAL A 406 -3.10 18.81 8.82
CA VAL A 406 -1.67 18.98 9.14
C VAL A 406 -0.95 17.64 9.01
N MET A 407 -0.05 17.52 8.04
CA MET A 407 0.71 16.29 7.81
C MET A 407 1.96 16.20 8.71
N VAL A 408 2.27 15.00 9.22
CA VAL A 408 3.40 14.79 10.14
C VAL A 408 4.69 14.42 9.41
N SER A 409 5.60 15.39 9.34
CA SER A 409 6.97 15.31 8.79
C SER A 409 7.98 14.41 9.51
N SER A 410 8.85 13.64 8.84
CA SER A 410 10.22 13.49 9.38
C SER A 410 10.96 14.84 9.29
N GLU A 411 11.61 15.23 10.40
CA GLU A 411 12.41 16.46 10.49
C GLU A 411 13.75 16.32 9.76
N ARG A 412 14.36 15.13 9.77
CA ARG A 412 15.70 14.86 9.22
C ARG A 412 15.78 13.48 8.59
N LEU A 413 16.74 13.33 7.68
CA LEU A 413 17.12 12.04 7.14
C LEU A 413 18.15 11.38 8.08
N PRO A 414 18.20 10.04 8.15
CA PRO A 414 19.25 9.33 8.87
C PRO A 414 20.65 9.74 8.38
N ASP A 415 21.60 9.84 9.31
CA ASP A 415 22.99 10.18 9.01
C ASP A 415 23.83 8.89 8.95
N LEU A 416 24.55 8.68 7.86
CA LEU A 416 25.47 7.56 7.67
C LEU A 416 26.91 7.94 8.05
N GLY A 417 27.20 9.23 8.23
CA GLY A 417 28.48 9.71 8.75
C GLY A 417 29.69 9.44 7.86
N LEU A 418 29.52 9.30 6.53
CA LEU A 418 30.63 9.06 5.61
C LEU A 418 31.70 10.17 5.75
N MET A 419 32.95 9.78 6.05
CA MET A 419 34.06 10.71 6.31
C MET A 419 35.12 10.75 5.20
N GLN A 420 35.17 9.74 4.31
CA GLN A 420 36.16 9.67 3.24
C GLN A 420 35.63 8.91 2.02
N ILE A 421 36.18 9.20 0.83
CA ILE A 421 35.92 8.48 -0.42
C ILE A 421 37.26 8.17 -1.08
N GLY A 422 37.56 6.88 -1.26
CA GLY A 422 38.91 6.46 -1.61
C GLY A 422 39.90 6.97 -0.56
N GLU A 423 40.91 7.71 -1.00
CA GLU A 423 41.89 8.37 -0.13
C GLU A 423 41.48 9.79 0.30
N ARG A 424 40.39 10.34 -0.28
CA ARG A 424 39.97 11.73 -0.01
C ARG A 424 39.18 11.83 1.28
N VAL A 425 39.73 12.58 2.25
CA VAL A 425 39.00 13.01 3.45
C VAL A 425 37.97 14.07 3.08
N LEU A 426 36.72 13.87 3.50
CA LEU A 426 35.60 14.80 3.29
C LEU A 426 35.56 15.84 4.39
N ASP A 427 36.53 16.76 4.37
CA ASP A 427 36.59 17.88 5.31
C ASP A 427 35.68 19.05 4.88
N LYS A 428 35.57 20.06 5.75
CA LYS A 428 34.78 21.26 5.51
C LYS A 428 35.17 21.97 4.20
N HIS A 429 36.47 22.11 3.94
CA HIS A 429 37.01 22.89 2.82
C HIS A 429 36.71 22.20 1.50
N PHE A 430 36.90 20.88 1.44
CA PHE A 430 36.61 20.07 0.26
C PHE A 430 35.10 20.06 -0.03
N MET A 431 34.26 19.88 0.98
CA MET A 431 32.80 19.88 0.80
C MET A 431 32.29 21.25 0.30
N GLU A 432 32.78 22.35 0.86
CA GLU A 432 32.47 23.71 0.37
C GLU A 432 32.95 23.92 -1.06
N PHE A 433 34.16 23.46 -1.41
CA PHE A 433 34.64 23.51 -2.79
C PHE A 433 33.79 22.69 -3.76
N CYS A 434 33.36 21.48 -3.38
CA CYS A 434 32.49 20.64 -4.21
C CYS A 434 31.13 21.33 -4.47
N GLY A 435 30.56 22.01 -3.47
CA GLY A 435 29.35 22.80 -3.64
C GLY A 435 29.53 23.98 -4.60
N LEU A 436 30.64 24.72 -4.47
CA LEU A 436 31.01 25.81 -5.35
C LEU A 436 31.20 25.32 -6.81
N LEU A 437 31.90 24.20 -6.97
CA LEU A 437 32.16 23.57 -8.27
C LEU A 437 30.87 23.06 -8.93
N LEU A 438 29.90 22.59 -8.15
CA LEU A 438 28.61 22.14 -8.68
C LEU A 438 27.85 23.30 -9.34
N GLY A 439 27.80 24.47 -8.70
CA GLY A 439 27.16 25.67 -9.24
C GLY A 439 27.96 26.28 -10.39
N ASP A 440 29.05 26.96 -10.05
CA ASP A 440 29.80 27.82 -10.98
C ASP A 440 31.00 27.14 -11.67
N GLY A 441 31.27 25.88 -11.33
CA GLY A 441 32.45 25.17 -11.80
C GLY A 441 32.35 24.58 -13.20
N ASN A 442 33.50 24.33 -13.82
CA ASN A 442 33.63 23.51 -15.02
C ASN A 442 34.96 22.75 -15.00
N ILE A 443 34.91 21.46 -15.33
CA ILE A 443 36.08 20.56 -15.37
C ILE A 443 36.36 20.22 -16.83
N ASN A 444 37.57 20.53 -17.30
CA ASN A 444 38.07 20.08 -18.60
C ASN A 444 39.14 19.01 -18.37
N ILE A 445 38.71 17.74 -18.43
CA ILE A 445 39.54 16.57 -18.15
C ILE A 445 40.71 16.46 -19.13
N LYS A 446 40.49 16.80 -20.41
CA LYS A 446 41.52 16.69 -21.47
C LYS A 446 42.76 17.54 -21.17
N ASN A 447 42.55 18.72 -20.60
CA ASN A 447 43.61 19.70 -20.33
C ASN A 447 43.90 19.86 -18.82
N GLY A 448 43.20 19.12 -17.95
CA GLY A 448 43.31 19.22 -16.50
C GLY A 448 42.89 20.57 -15.92
N TYR A 449 42.12 21.39 -16.65
CA TYR A 449 41.71 22.70 -16.18
C TYR A 449 40.41 22.63 -15.40
N ILE A 450 40.41 23.24 -14.21
CA ILE A 450 39.23 23.45 -13.40
C ILE A 450 38.99 24.95 -13.33
N THR A 451 37.78 25.39 -13.70
CA THR A 451 37.42 26.81 -13.80
C THR A 451 36.18 27.09 -12.95
N ILE A 452 36.22 28.12 -12.12
CA ILE A 452 35.05 28.66 -11.40
C ILE A 452 34.68 29.99 -12.07
N ALA A 453 33.46 30.08 -12.60
CA ALA A 453 32.91 31.33 -13.10
C ALA A 453 32.54 32.22 -11.90
N ARG A 454 33.01 33.47 -11.86
CA ARG A 454 32.71 34.38 -10.74
C ARG A 454 32.91 35.83 -11.14
N ALA A 455 32.25 36.76 -10.44
CA ALA A 455 32.43 38.20 -10.68
C ALA A 455 33.79 38.70 -10.16
N ASN A 456 34.28 39.84 -10.67
CA ASN A 456 35.59 40.38 -10.27
C ASN A 456 35.69 40.65 -8.76
N ASN A 457 34.60 41.12 -8.17
CA ASN A 457 34.47 41.52 -6.76
C ASN A 457 33.80 40.44 -5.88
N ALA A 458 33.91 39.16 -6.23
CA ALA A 458 33.34 38.07 -5.45
C ALA A 458 34.12 37.87 -4.13
N CYS A 459 33.64 38.45 -3.03
CA CYS A 459 34.30 38.43 -1.71
C CYS A 459 34.52 37.00 -1.16
N TYR A 460 33.62 36.07 -1.46
CA TYR A 460 33.74 34.68 -1.00
C TYR A 460 34.97 33.97 -1.59
N MET A 461 35.49 34.43 -2.74
CA MET A 461 36.63 33.75 -3.41
C MET A 461 37.93 33.85 -2.63
N ASP A 462 38.11 34.82 -1.73
CA ASP A 462 39.33 34.90 -0.91
C ASP A 462 39.52 33.64 -0.05
N TYR A 463 38.42 33.13 0.49
CA TYR A 463 38.41 31.86 1.22
C TYR A 463 38.72 30.66 0.30
N TYR A 464 38.09 30.59 -0.88
CA TYR A 464 38.27 29.46 -1.79
C TYR A 464 39.66 29.45 -2.45
N ARG A 465 40.30 30.60 -2.68
CA ARG A 465 41.68 30.66 -3.19
C ARG A 465 42.66 29.94 -2.25
N ASN A 466 42.51 30.16 -0.95
CA ASN A 466 43.33 29.49 0.06
C ASN A 466 42.97 28.01 0.16
N SER A 467 41.67 27.68 0.18
CA SER A 467 41.19 26.30 0.23
C SER A 467 41.69 25.49 -0.98
N ILE A 468 41.61 26.02 -2.20
CA ILE A 468 42.07 25.34 -3.43
C ILE A 468 43.56 25.01 -3.37
N LYS A 469 44.40 25.94 -2.87
CA LYS A 469 45.85 25.73 -2.73
C LYS A 469 46.19 24.66 -1.70
N GLN A 470 45.35 24.47 -0.68
CA GLN A 470 45.52 23.44 0.34
C GLN A 470 45.01 22.07 -0.14
N LEU A 471 43.91 22.06 -0.89
CA LEU A 471 43.24 20.83 -1.32
C LEU A 471 43.92 20.13 -2.50
N PHE A 472 44.52 20.91 -3.41
CA PHE A 472 44.99 20.40 -4.69
C PHE A 472 46.45 20.71 -4.98
N VAL A 473 47.10 19.76 -5.66
CA VAL A 473 48.48 19.86 -6.12
C VAL A 473 48.58 19.71 -7.64
N SER A 474 49.67 20.21 -8.21
CA SER A 474 50.06 20.06 -9.62
C SER A 474 51.47 19.48 -9.73
N TYR A 475 51.77 18.82 -10.84
CA TYR A 475 53.12 18.32 -11.15
C TYR A 475 54.10 19.47 -11.45
N ASP A 476 55.33 19.36 -10.98
CA ASP A 476 56.42 20.31 -11.25
C ASP A 476 57.05 20.03 -12.64
N GLY A 477 57.01 21.00 -13.57
CA GLY A 477 57.74 20.88 -14.85
C GLY A 477 56.94 20.52 -16.12
N GLY A 478 55.62 20.68 -16.15
CA GLY A 478 54.85 20.65 -17.41
C GLY A 478 53.40 20.23 -17.27
N ASN A 479 52.62 20.33 -18.35
CA ASN A 479 51.16 20.10 -18.39
C ASN A 479 50.72 18.63 -18.14
N GLY A 480 51.58 17.78 -17.57
CA GLY A 480 51.28 16.38 -17.21
C GLY A 480 50.74 15.50 -18.35
N ARG A 481 50.97 15.88 -19.61
CA ARG A 481 50.48 15.17 -20.81
C ARG A 481 51.13 13.80 -21.04
N ASN A 482 52.21 13.45 -20.33
CA ASN A 482 53.02 12.25 -20.57
C ASN A 482 53.00 11.18 -19.47
N ASN A 483 52.05 11.19 -18.52
CA ASN A 483 51.94 10.11 -17.51
C ASN A 483 53.27 9.83 -16.75
N ASN A 484 54.10 10.86 -16.50
CA ASN A 484 55.35 10.70 -15.78
C ASN A 484 55.08 10.49 -14.28
N ILE A 485 54.96 9.22 -13.89
CA ILE A 485 54.92 8.75 -12.51
C ILE A 485 56.34 8.94 -11.94
N GLY A 486 56.53 9.92 -11.03
CA GLY A 486 57.81 10.21 -10.38
C GLY A 486 58.19 11.68 -10.21
N VAL A 487 57.33 12.63 -10.60
CA VAL A 487 57.59 14.08 -10.54
C VAL A 487 57.14 14.68 -9.21
N LEU A 488 57.95 15.58 -8.62
CA LEU A 488 57.63 16.35 -7.42
C LEU A 488 56.29 17.10 -7.57
N THR A 489 55.44 17.08 -6.54
CA THR A 489 54.15 17.79 -6.50
C THR A 489 54.30 19.13 -5.78
N LYS A 490 53.67 20.19 -6.31
CA LYS A 490 53.58 21.53 -5.69
C LYS A 490 52.12 21.96 -5.57
N SER A 491 51.83 22.90 -4.67
CA SER A 491 50.49 23.52 -4.57
C SER A 491 50.07 24.14 -5.91
N VAL A 492 48.80 24.02 -6.28
CA VAL A 492 48.30 24.57 -7.55
C VAL A 492 48.49 26.09 -7.65
N ARG A 493 48.85 26.56 -8.86
CA ARG A 493 48.89 27.99 -9.19
C ARG A 493 47.53 28.43 -9.74
N LEU A 494 46.97 29.50 -9.15
CA LEU A 494 45.71 30.10 -9.60
C LEU A 494 45.96 31.09 -10.74
N GLN A 495 45.12 31.02 -11.76
CA GLN A 495 45.00 31.96 -12.87
C GLN A 495 43.70 32.75 -12.68
N GLU A 496 43.81 34.06 -12.56
CA GLU A 496 42.67 34.94 -12.27
C GLU A 496 42.33 35.78 -13.51
N SER A 497 41.04 35.91 -13.80
CA SER A 497 40.50 36.89 -14.74
C SER A 497 39.30 37.61 -14.14
N ASP A 498 38.75 38.61 -14.84
CA ASP A 498 37.58 39.36 -14.38
C ASP A 498 36.32 38.49 -14.20
N ARG A 499 36.25 37.34 -14.89
CA ARG A 499 35.06 36.48 -14.93
C ARG A 499 35.29 35.05 -14.45
N ASN A 500 36.54 34.68 -14.15
CA ASN A 500 36.84 33.33 -13.69
C ASN A 500 38.10 33.25 -12.83
N THR A 501 38.12 32.21 -12.00
CA THR A 501 39.32 31.70 -11.33
C THR A 501 39.58 30.30 -11.83
N ARG A 502 40.79 30.02 -12.30
CA ARG A 502 41.17 28.75 -12.93
C ARG A 502 42.45 28.19 -12.33
N PHE A 503 42.57 26.87 -12.26
CA PHE A 503 43.83 26.19 -11.99
C PHE A 503 43.95 24.93 -12.84
N SER A 504 45.18 24.43 -13.01
CA SER A 504 45.47 23.21 -13.75
C SER A 504 45.98 22.11 -12.81
N SER A 505 45.27 20.99 -12.76
CA SER A 505 45.71 19.76 -12.10
C SER A 505 45.00 18.57 -12.73
N ILE A 506 45.76 17.70 -13.40
CA ILE A 506 45.22 16.47 -14.00
C ILE A 506 44.68 15.55 -12.90
N LEU A 507 45.40 15.43 -11.79
CA LEU A 507 44.99 14.63 -10.63
C LEU A 507 43.63 15.10 -10.10
N ALA A 508 43.51 16.39 -9.78
CA ALA A 508 42.24 16.95 -9.29
C ALA A 508 41.12 16.81 -10.32
N SER A 509 41.42 17.02 -11.61
CA SER A 509 40.38 16.93 -12.65
C SER A 509 39.81 15.52 -12.82
N ARG A 510 40.65 14.47 -12.68
CA ARG A 510 40.22 13.08 -12.74
C ARG A 510 39.48 12.69 -11.47
N GLU A 511 40.01 13.04 -10.30
CA GLU A 511 39.38 12.79 -9.01
C GLU A 511 37.96 13.39 -8.93
N LEU A 512 37.81 14.67 -9.29
CA LEU A 512 36.51 15.35 -9.24
C LEU A 512 35.53 14.81 -10.30
N ASP A 513 36.03 14.32 -11.43
CA ASP A 513 35.22 13.63 -12.44
C ASP A 513 34.73 12.26 -11.95
N GLU A 514 35.61 11.46 -11.36
CA GLU A 514 35.28 10.17 -10.73
C GLU A 514 34.27 10.33 -9.59
N PHE A 515 34.34 11.42 -8.84
CA PHE A 515 33.35 11.75 -7.81
C PHE A 515 32.01 12.28 -8.36
N GLY A 516 31.87 12.40 -9.68
CA GLY A 516 30.62 12.76 -10.35
C GLY A 516 30.30 14.25 -10.33
N LEU A 517 31.30 15.13 -10.18
CA LEU A 517 31.13 16.60 -10.16
C LEU A 517 31.31 17.26 -11.54
N SER A 518 31.62 16.46 -12.57
CA SER A 518 31.74 16.93 -13.94
C SER A 518 30.39 17.06 -14.65
N GLY A 519 30.41 17.63 -15.86
CA GLY A 519 29.23 17.84 -16.69
C GLY A 519 28.94 19.31 -16.97
N ASN A 520 27.88 19.55 -17.74
CA ASN A 520 27.42 20.89 -18.08
C ASN A 520 26.28 21.36 -17.17
N ALA A 521 25.91 22.64 -17.28
CA ALA A 521 24.87 23.27 -16.45
C ALA A 521 23.55 22.48 -16.38
N ARG A 522 23.17 21.70 -17.41
CA ARG A 522 21.93 20.92 -17.47
C ARG A 522 22.08 19.45 -17.03
N THR A 523 23.30 18.93 -17.02
CA THR A 523 23.58 17.49 -16.80
C THR A 523 24.15 17.20 -15.42
N LYS A 524 24.84 18.15 -14.79
CA LYS A 524 25.36 18.02 -13.43
C LYS A 524 24.28 17.56 -12.45
N ARG A 525 24.68 16.76 -11.47
CA ARG A 525 23.85 16.23 -10.38
C ARG A 525 24.61 16.36 -9.07
N VAL A 526 23.88 16.41 -7.96
CA VAL A 526 24.49 16.23 -6.64
C VAL A 526 24.96 14.77 -6.56
N PRO A 527 26.25 14.51 -6.32
CA PRO A 527 26.74 13.14 -6.20
C PRO A 527 26.10 12.41 -5.04
N GLU A 528 25.85 11.12 -5.22
CA GLU A 528 25.06 10.34 -4.27
C GLU A 528 25.72 10.21 -2.89
N TRP A 529 27.04 10.11 -2.87
CA TRP A 529 27.84 10.05 -1.65
C TRP A 529 27.65 11.28 -0.76
N VAL A 530 27.27 12.45 -1.32
CA VAL A 530 26.99 13.67 -0.52
C VAL A 530 25.85 13.42 0.47
N PHE A 531 24.82 12.68 0.07
CA PHE A 531 23.68 12.32 0.93
C PHE A 531 24.05 11.34 2.04
N GLN A 532 25.20 10.68 1.97
CA GLN A 532 25.70 9.75 2.97
C GLN A 532 26.65 10.41 3.99
N THR A 533 27.13 11.62 3.70
CA THR A 533 28.05 12.36 4.59
C THR A 533 27.36 12.86 5.87
N SER A 534 28.13 13.28 6.86
CA SER A 534 27.59 13.90 8.07
C SER A 534 26.75 15.15 7.79
N ILE A 535 25.79 15.48 8.67
CA ILE A 535 25.01 16.72 8.55
C ILE A 535 25.89 17.97 8.44
N LYS A 536 27.05 17.98 9.10
CA LYS A 536 28.03 19.09 9.02
C LYS A 536 28.59 19.22 7.59
N ASN A 537 28.97 18.09 6.98
CA ASN A 537 29.50 18.06 5.62
C ASN A 537 28.44 18.42 4.57
N ARG A 538 27.20 17.98 4.75
CA ARG A 538 26.06 18.39 3.90
C ARG A 538 25.81 19.91 3.98
N LEU A 539 25.89 20.49 5.16
CA LEU A 539 25.77 21.94 5.35
C LEU A 539 26.95 22.71 4.72
N SER A 540 28.17 22.19 4.82
CA SER A 540 29.35 22.71 4.12
C SER A 540 29.18 22.67 2.60
N PHE A 541 28.67 21.56 2.05
CA PHE A 541 28.33 21.48 0.63
C PHE A 541 27.30 22.53 0.20
N LEU A 542 26.23 22.68 0.99
CA LEU A 542 25.20 23.70 0.74
C LEU A 542 25.75 25.12 0.82
N ARG A 543 26.73 25.40 1.70
CA ARG A 543 27.41 26.70 1.79
C ARG A 543 28.18 26.99 0.51
N GLY A 544 28.94 26.00 0.02
CA GLY A 544 29.62 26.07 -1.28
C GLY A 544 28.67 26.43 -2.41
N PHE A 545 27.56 25.71 -2.48
CA PHE A 545 26.54 25.94 -3.51
C PHE A 545 25.83 27.30 -3.35
N LEU A 546 25.66 27.79 -2.11
CA LEU A 546 25.12 29.14 -1.84
C LEU A 546 26.05 30.24 -2.34
N ASP A 547 27.35 30.09 -2.14
CA ASP A 547 28.33 31.08 -2.59
C ASP A 547 28.43 31.16 -4.13
N ALA A 548 28.07 30.07 -4.83
CA ALA A 548 27.97 30.04 -6.30
C ALA A 548 26.60 30.52 -6.82
N ASP A 549 25.60 29.63 -6.76
CA ASP A 549 24.28 29.77 -7.42
C ASP A 549 23.19 30.28 -6.45
N GLY A 550 23.59 30.77 -5.27
CA GLY A 550 22.70 31.21 -4.21
C GLY A 550 22.65 32.72 -4.02
N SER A 551 21.57 33.18 -3.39
CA SER A 551 21.42 34.58 -3.01
C SER A 551 20.77 34.71 -1.64
N VAL A 552 21.22 35.67 -0.84
CA VAL A 552 20.62 36.01 0.46
C VAL A 552 19.97 37.38 0.39
N ASP A 553 18.65 37.45 0.65
CA ASP A 553 17.92 38.71 0.70
C ASP A 553 18.19 39.51 1.98
N LYS A 554 17.66 40.73 2.06
CA LYS A 554 17.80 41.61 3.24
C LYS A 554 17.16 41.05 4.52
N ASN A 555 16.30 40.04 4.41
CA ASN A 555 15.61 39.41 5.54
C ASN A 555 16.30 38.10 5.97
N GLY A 556 17.44 37.75 5.38
CA GLY A 556 18.15 36.51 5.67
C GLY A 556 17.53 35.26 5.03
N ARG A 557 16.70 35.40 3.99
CA ARG A 557 16.18 34.27 3.20
C ARG A 557 17.17 33.88 2.11
N ILE A 558 17.44 32.59 2.00
CA ILE A 558 18.27 32.03 0.93
C ILE A 558 17.36 31.68 -0.25
N SER A 559 17.75 32.06 -1.47
CA SER A 559 17.12 31.58 -2.70
C SER A 559 18.16 30.95 -3.61
N PHE A 560 17.87 29.74 -4.09
CA PHE A 560 18.66 29.03 -5.08
C PHE A 560 17.90 29.02 -6.41
N SER A 561 18.61 29.27 -7.51
CA SER A 561 18.02 29.27 -8.84
C SER A 561 18.92 28.58 -9.85
N SER A 562 18.36 27.74 -10.72
CA SER A 562 19.14 27.03 -11.75
C SER A 562 18.28 26.69 -12.97
N CYS A 563 18.90 26.53 -14.13
CA CYS A 563 18.24 25.98 -15.32
C CYS A 563 18.09 24.44 -15.26
N ASN A 564 18.65 23.79 -14.25
CA ASN A 564 18.65 22.35 -14.06
C ASN A 564 17.72 21.94 -12.92
N GLU A 565 16.49 21.58 -13.29
CA GLU A 565 15.44 21.16 -12.35
C GLU A 565 15.86 20.02 -11.44
N LYS A 566 16.49 18.98 -11.99
CA LYS A 566 16.85 17.76 -11.27
C LYS A 566 17.91 18.03 -10.21
N MET A 567 18.97 18.76 -10.57
CA MET A 567 20.01 19.16 -9.61
C MET A 567 19.46 20.08 -8.53
N LEU A 568 18.64 21.07 -8.91
CA LEU A 568 18.06 21.99 -7.94
C LEU A 568 17.11 21.28 -6.97
N SER A 569 16.37 20.28 -7.46
CA SER A 569 15.55 19.41 -6.62
C SER A 569 16.40 18.63 -5.61
N GLN A 570 17.55 18.08 -6.04
CA GLN A 570 18.52 17.42 -5.16
C GLN A 570 19.07 18.34 -4.06
N ILE A 571 19.43 19.59 -4.40
CA ILE A 571 19.85 20.60 -3.40
C ILE A 571 18.71 20.91 -2.43
N ARG A 572 17.47 21.04 -2.92
CA ARG A 572 16.30 21.25 -2.08
C ARG A 572 16.10 20.10 -1.08
N TYR A 573 16.34 18.85 -1.49
CA TYR A 573 16.29 17.71 -0.57
C TYR A 573 17.40 17.74 0.46
N LEU A 574 18.62 18.10 0.05
CA LEU A 574 19.74 18.22 0.97
C LEU A 574 19.43 19.26 2.05
N CYS A 575 18.83 20.40 1.68
CA CYS A 575 18.32 21.39 2.64
C CYS A 575 17.29 20.78 3.60
N ILE A 576 16.28 20.06 3.09
CA ILE A 576 15.27 19.39 3.92
C ILE A 576 15.93 18.39 4.89
N GLY A 577 16.85 17.57 4.40
CA GLY A 577 17.58 16.57 5.19
C GLY A 577 18.41 17.18 6.32
N CYS A 578 18.92 18.39 6.11
CA CYS A 578 19.63 19.18 7.12
C CYS A 578 18.70 19.97 8.06
N GLY A 579 17.38 19.80 7.96
CA GLY A 579 16.41 20.52 8.76
C GLY A 579 16.30 22.01 8.40
N VAL A 580 16.48 22.34 7.12
CA VAL A 580 16.28 23.69 6.58
C VAL A 580 14.89 23.80 5.94
N SER A 581 14.13 24.81 6.34
CA SER A 581 12.77 25.04 5.88
C SER A 581 12.76 25.64 4.46
N VAL A 582 12.31 24.87 3.47
CA VAL A 582 12.26 25.26 2.04
C VAL A 582 10.83 25.43 1.53
N THR A 583 10.64 26.23 0.48
CA THR A 583 9.38 26.30 -0.27
C THR A 583 9.30 25.20 -1.34
N ASN A 584 8.11 25.02 -1.93
CA ASN A 584 8.00 24.31 -3.20
C ASN A 584 8.82 25.00 -4.30
N MET A 585 9.29 24.22 -5.26
CA MET A 585 10.00 24.72 -6.44
C MET A 585 9.03 25.47 -7.35
N ARG A 586 9.50 26.57 -7.93
CA ARG A 586 8.77 27.41 -8.88
C ARG A 586 9.54 27.42 -10.20
N CYS A 587 8.83 27.48 -11.31
CA CYS A 587 9.40 27.64 -12.64
C CYS A 587 9.08 29.04 -13.15
N GLN A 588 10.08 29.75 -13.66
CA GLN A 588 9.96 31.02 -14.36
C GLN A 588 10.45 30.82 -15.79
N GLU A 589 9.62 31.25 -16.73
CA GLU A 589 9.92 31.20 -18.17
C GLU A 589 9.80 32.61 -18.74
N GLY A 590 10.69 32.96 -19.65
CA GLY A 590 10.71 34.30 -20.26
C GLY A 590 11.69 34.42 -21.40
N ILE A 591 11.81 35.62 -21.95
CA ILE A 591 12.73 35.96 -23.03
C ILE A 591 13.71 36.99 -22.48
N THR A 592 15.01 36.74 -22.62
CA THR A 592 16.06 37.71 -22.26
C THR A 592 16.81 38.15 -23.50
N ARG A 593 17.31 39.39 -23.51
CA ARG A 593 18.15 39.92 -24.58
C ARG A 593 19.62 39.78 -24.18
N LEU A 594 20.36 38.98 -24.94
CA LEU A 594 21.80 38.80 -24.74
C LEU A 594 22.56 40.09 -25.09
N PRO A 595 23.80 40.28 -24.57
CA PRO A 595 24.62 41.46 -24.87
C PRO A 595 24.90 41.67 -26.38
N ASN A 596 24.80 40.60 -27.18
CA ASN A 596 24.92 40.64 -28.64
C ASN A 596 23.60 41.00 -29.36
N GLY A 597 22.57 41.43 -28.62
CA GLY A 597 21.28 41.85 -29.15
C GLY A 597 20.29 40.71 -29.44
N LYS A 598 20.71 39.44 -29.42
CA LYS A 598 19.84 38.28 -29.70
C LYS A 598 18.87 38.01 -28.55
N LEU A 599 17.64 37.68 -28.88
CA LEU A 599 16.64 37.21 -27.92
C LEU A 599 16.83 35.72 -27.64
N GLN A 600 16.80 35.33 -26.37
CA GLN A 600 16.91 33.94 -25.94
C GLN A 600 15.83 33.62 -24.91
N SER A 601 15.05 32.58 -25.18
CA SER A 601 14.12 32.02 -24.19
C SER A 601 14.90 31.36 -23.05
N TYR A 602 14.55 31.66 -21.81
CA TYR A 602 15.11 31.02 -20.64
C TYR A 602 14.01 30.35 -19.82
N LYS A 603 14.39 29.24 -19.19
CA LYS A 603 13.58 28.50 -18.22
C LYS A 603 14.43 28.29 -16.97
N GLN A 604 13.99 28.84 -15.86
CA GLN A 604 14.73 28.82 -14.60
C GLN A 604 13.83 28.33 -13.47
N TYR A 605 14.36 27.42 -12.68
CA TYR A 605 13.72 26.88 -11.51
C TYR A 605 14.28 27.57 -10.28
N CYS A 606 13.45 27.86 -9.29
CA CYS A 606 13.89 28.47 -8.04
C CYS A 606 13.12 27.92 -6.83
N PHE A 607 13.79 27.88 -5.68
CA PHE A 607 13.14 27.68 -4.38
C PHE A 607 13.81 28.56 -3.33
N THR A 608 13.08 28.83 -2.25
CA THR A 608 13.54 29.71 -1.17
C THR A 608 13.59 28.94 0.14
N CYS A 609 14.69 29.06 0.87
CA CYS A 609 14.77 28.66 2.28
C CYS A 609 14.20 29.81 3.12
N SER A 610 12.96 29.63 3.58
CA SER A 610 12.11 30.72 4.03
C SER A 610 12.43 31.20 5.45
N ASN A 611 12.96 30.33 6.32
CA ASN A 611 13.21 30.62 7.74
C ASN A 611 14.67 31.04 8.00
N PRO A 612 14.94 32.30 8.38
CA PRO A 612 16.31 32.78 8.61
C PRO A 612 17.07 32.02 9.72
N ALA A 613 16.40 31.55 10.78
CA ALA A 613 17.08 30.77 11.82
C ALA A 613 17.65 29.45 11.29
N ASP A 614 16.92 28.76 10.42
CA ASP A 614 17.42 27.54 9.79
C ASP A 614 18.55 27.83 8.79
N ASN A 615 18.47 28.97 8.09
CA ASN A 615 19.44 29.39 7.08
C ASN A 615 20.83 29.65 7.67
N ARG A 616 20.92 30.07 8.94
CA ARG A 616 22.20 30.23 9.66
C ARG A 616 23.01 28.94 9.75
N LYS A 617 22.35 27.77 9.69
CA LYS A 617 23.03 26.46 9.67
C LYS A 617 23.89 26.30 8.41
N ILE A 618 23.43 26.82 7.26
CA ILE A 618 24.19 26.81 6.01
C ILE A 618 25.29 27.85 6.11
N SER A 619 24.95 29.10 6.45
CA SER A 619 25.88 30.26 6.41
C SER A 619 26.45 30.50 5.00
N SER A 620 27.38 31.44 4.85
CA SER A 620 28.07 31.79 3.58
C SER A 620 29.51 32.19 3.89
N ASN A 621 30.39 32.15 2.89
CA ASN A 621 31.72 32.77 2.98
C ASN A 621 31.74 34.23 2.46
N ASP A 622 30.63 34.74 1.90
CA ASP A 622 30.47 36.16 1.56
C ASP A 622 30.09 36.97 2.79
N SER A 623 30.92 37.96 3.16
CA SER A 623 30.71 38.82 4.34
C SER A 623 29.35 39.54 4.33
N ARG A 624 28.83 39.89 3.15
CA ARG A 624 27.50 40.53 3.00
C ARG A 624 26.39 39.55 3.35
N TYR A 625 26.51 38.30 2.94
CA TYR A 625 25.52 37.26 3.22
C TYR A 625 25.57 36.83 4.68
N ILE A 626 26.75 36.74 5.29
CA ILE A 626 26.90 36.51 6.73
C ILE A 626 26.13 37.56 7.54
N LYS A 627 26.30 38.85 7.19
CA LYS A 627 25.59 39.95 7.86
C LYS A 627 24.06 39.83 7.71
N ARG A 628 23.57 39.59 6.48
CA ARG A 628 22.13 39.42 6.21
C ARG A 628 21.51 38.23 6.94
N LEU A 629 22.22 37.11 7.05
CA LEU A 629 21.77 35.92 7.78
C LEU A 629 21.72 36.14 9.30
N ALA A 630 22.64 36.96 9.84
CA ALA A 630 22.62 37.33 11.25
C ALA A 630 21.43 38.25 11.59
N GLU A 631 21.15 39.24 10.73
CA GLU A 631 20.08 40.24 10.92
C GLU A 631 18.65 39.68 10.68
N GLY A 632 18.52 38.54 9.99
CA GLY A 632 17.22 37.96 9.66
C GLY A 632 16.39 37.52 10.88
N LYS A 633 15.11 37.93 10.91
CA LYS A 633 14.15 37.57 11.99
C LYS A 633 13.41 36.28 11.67
N SER A 634 13.35 35.36 12.64
CA SER A 634 12.60 34.10 12.55
C SER A 634 11.09 34.33 12.63
N PHE A 635 10.30 33.37 12.14
CA PHE A 635 8.84 33.34 12.32
C PHE A 635 8.36 31.93 12.66
N ASP A 636 7.21 31.84 13.32
CA ASP A 636 6.61 30.57 13.71
C ASP A 636 6.07 29.79 12.51
N LYS A 637 6.32 28.47 12.51
CA LYS A 637 5.88 27.55 11.45
C LYS A 637 4.35 27.45 11.44
N LYS A 638 3.68 27.99 10.42
CA LYS A 638 2.29 27.61 10.06
C LYS A 638 2.33 26.65 8.88
N GLY A 639 2.15 25.35 9.14
CA GLY A 639 1.99 24.35 8.09
C GLY A 639 0.52 24.22 7.70
N ILE A 640 0.14 24.64 6.50
CA ILE A 640 -1.22 24.48 5.94
C ILE A 640 -1.09 23.70 4.62
N SER A 641 -1.84 22.61 4.47
CA SER A 641 -1.89 21.81 3.24
C SER A 641 -3.09 22.22 2.37
N ILE A 642 -2.92 22.20 1.04
CA ILE A 642 -3.97 22.53 0.08
C ILE A 642 -4.03 21.40 -0.97
N ILE A 643 -5.17 20.74 -1.06
CA ILE A 643 -5.44 19.70 -2.06
C ILE A 643 -5.77 20.41 -3.38
N LEU A 644 -4.99 20.14 -4.42
CA LEU A 644 -5.30 20.56 -5.79
C LEU A 644 -6.03 19.38 -6.46
N SER A 645 -7.20 19.64 -7.01
CA SER A 645 -8.04 18.64 -7.70
C SER A 645 -7.33 18.02 -8.92
N ASN A 646 -7.86 16.86 -9.35
CA ASN A 646 -7.42 16.08 -10.51
C ASN A 646 -7.08 16.97 -11.72
N LEU A 647 -5.80 17.17 -11.99
CA LEU A 647 -5.35 17.74 -13.27
C LEU A 647 -5.35 16.60 -14.30
N PRO A 648 -6.00 16.76 -15.47
CA PRO A 648 -6.02 15.74 -16.49
C PRO A 648 -4.64 15.63 -17.15
N GLY A 649 -4.15 14.40 -17.28
CA GLY A 649 -3.04 14.06 -18.17
C GLY A 649 -1.73 13.74 -17.45
N LEU A 650 -1.56 12.48 -17.04
CA LEU A 650 -0.33 11.68 -17.13
C LEU A 650 -0.58 10.32 -16.47
N PHE A 651 -1.02 9.34 -17.27
CA PHE A 651 -1.04 7.94 -16.88
C PHE A 651 0.42 7.45 -16.80
N LEU A 652 0.90 7.10 -15.62
CA LEU A 652 2.24 6.54 -15.44
C LEU A 652 2.16 5.21 -14.69
N ASN A 653 2.84 4.22 -15.25
CA ASN A 653 2.90 2.83 -14.82
C ASN A 653 3.42 2.70 -13.38
N ALA A 654 2.64 2.11 -12.47
CA ALA A 654 3.04 1.87 -11.09
C ALA A 654 2.36 0.65 -10.48
N THR A 655 3.19 -0.33 -10.20
CA THR A 655 2.82 -1.73 -10.16
C THR A 655 3.39 -2.33 -8.80
N SER A 656 2.69 -3.21 -8.06
CA SER A 656 2.95 -3.97 -6.80
C SER A 656 2.49 -5.48 -6.74
N ILE A 657 2.76 -6.26 -5.65
CA ILE A 657 1.93 -7.32 -4.94
C ILE A 657 2.63 -7.58 -3.56
N ALA A 658 1.86 -7.82 -2.47
CA ALA A 658 2.10 -8.35 -1.09
C ALA A 658 3.50 -8.20 -0.40
N SER A 659 3.66 -7.84 0.89
CA SER A 659 3.01 -8.37 2.11
C SER A 659 3.40 -7.58 3.40
N ASN A 660 2.64 -7.82 4.50
CA ASN A 660 2.84 -7.61 5.95
C ASN A 660 3.52 -6.34 6.57
N LEU A 661 2.83 -5.86 7.62
CA LEU A 661 3.24 -5.07 8.80
C LEU A 661 3.06 -3.52 8.81
N LEU A 662 2.72 -3.07 10.02
CA LEU A 662 2.30 -1.75 10.56
C LEU A 662 3.24 -0.57 10.26
N VAL A 663 2.76 0.55 9.69
CA VAL A 663 3.68 1.59 9.20
C VAL A 663 3.22 3.05 9.37
N VAL A 664 4.13 3.83 9.94
CA VAL A 664 4.17 5.30 10.16
C VAL A 664 4.69 6.04 8.91
N PRO A 665 4.68 7.39 8.74
CA PRO A 665 4.86 8.03 7.42
C PRO A 665 5.85 9.21 7.31
N ILE A 666 6.03 9.62 6.04
CA ILE A 666 6.45 10.90 5.43
C ILE A 666 7.95 11.19 5.24
N VAL A 667 8.40 11.12 3.97
CA VAL A 667 8.74 12.27 3.09
C VAL A 667 8.46 11.83 1.65
N THR A 668 7.95 12.71 0.80
CA THR A 668 8.08 12.60 -0.66
C THR A 668 8.69 13.94 -1.06
N GLU A 669 9.83 13.96 -1.74
CA GLU A 669 10.23 13.11 -2.86
C GLU A 669 11.36 12.11 -2.52
N PHE A 670 11.40 11.64 -1.26
CA PHE A 670 12.16 10.46 -0.86
C PHE A 670 11.39 9.60 0.14
N LEU A 671 10.86 8.48 -0.30
CA LEU A 671 10.27 7.53 0.62
C LEU A 671 11.39 6.78 1.36
N ILE A 672 11.48 7.02 2.64
CA ILE A 672 12.14 6.06 3.51
C ILE A 672 11.12 4.93 3.74
N VAL A 673 11.47 3.68 3.40
CA VAL A 673 10.55 2.54 3.36
C VAL A 673 10.26 2.04 4.76
N LEU A 674 9.15 2.48 5.31
CA LEU A 674 8.74 2.06 6.64
C LEU A 674 8.08 0.68 6.50
N THR A 675 8.65 -0.40 7.04
CA THR A 675 7.95 -1.64 7.44
C THR A 675 8.65 -2.27 8.65
N PRO A 676 7.90 -2.84 9.61
CA PRO A 676 8.47 -3.62 10.69
C PRO A 676 9.11 -4.90 10.12
N SER A 677 10.44 -4.96 10.16
CA SER A 677 11.27 -6.17 10.01
C SER A 677 11.15 -6.97 8.71
N ARG A 678 10.35 -6.56 7.71
CA ARG A 678 10.23 -7.22 6.39
C ARG A 678 9.92 -6.20 5.28
N ILE A 679 10.90 -5.86 4.44
CA ILE A 679 10.75 -4.83 3.39
C ILE A 679 10.46 -5.43 2.03
N PHE A 680 9.60 -4.82 1.22
CA PHE A 680 9.32 -5.17 -0.18
C PHE A 680 9.41 -3.88 -1.03
N ILE A 681 10.16 -3.83 -2.15
CA ILE A 681 10.43 -2.61 -2.95
C ILE A 681 10.30 -2.86 -4.45
N ASN A 682 9.55 -2.03 -5.19
CA ASN A 682 9.12 -2.28 -6.58
C ASN A 682 10.09 -1.83 -7.70
N ALA A 683 10.45 -2.71 -8.64
CA ALA A 683 11.27 -2.46 -9.84
C ALA A 683 10.55 -2.86 -11.15
N PRO A 684 10.80 -2.21 -12.31
CA PRO A 684 10.24 -2.55 -13.60
C PRO A 684 11.13 -3.55 -14.35
N ARG A 685 10.56 -4.18 -15.37
CA ARG A 685 11.28 -4.92 -16.41
C ARG A 685 11.75 -3.94 -17.50
N ASP A 686 12.95 -4.20 -18.02
CA ASP A 686 13.56 -3.47 -19.13
C ASP A 686 12.63 -3.36 -20.34
N SER A 687 12.60 -2.15 -20.90
CA SER A 687 11.94 -1.84 -22.17
C SER A 687 12.80 -2.35 -23.33
N THR A 688 12.44 -3.49 -23.91
CA THR A 688 12.80 -3.83 -25.29
C THR A 688 11.63 -3.45 -26.22
N SER A 689 11.99 -2.95 -27.40
CA SER A 689 11.18 -2.29 -28.42
C SER A 689 9.95 -3.08 -28.93
N PRO A 690 8.92 -2.39 -29.46
CA PRO A 690 7.69 -3.01 -29.95
C PRO A 690 7.78 -3.43 -31.44
N GLU A 691 8.68 -4.35 -31.81
CA GLU A 691 8.77 -4.84 -33.21
C GLU A 691 8.95 -6.36 -33.42
N GLU A 692 9.02 -7.23 -32.41
CA GLU A 692 9.27 -8.68 -32.63
C GLU A 692 8.22 -9.64 -32.02
N LEU A 693 6.92 -9.43 -32.29
CA LEU A 693 5.89 -10.44 -31.98
C LEU A 693 4.83 -10.54 -33.10
N LEU A 694 5.32 -10.73 -34.33
CA LEU A 694 4.62 -11.45 -35.40
C LEU A 694 5.50 -12.61 -35.85
N SER A 695 5.48 -13.71 -35.08
CA SER A 695 5.78 -15.08 -35.52
C SER A 695 5.32 -16.07 -34.47
#